data_AF-A0A2G8RC87-F1
#
_entry.id   AF-A0A2G8RC87-F1
#
_cell.length_a   1.000
_cell.length_b   1.000
_cell.length_c   1.000
_cell.angle_alpha   90.00
_cell.angle_beta   90.00
_cell.angle_gamma   90.00
#
_symmetry.space_group_name_H-M   'P 1'
#
loop_
_entity.id
_entity.type
_entity.pdbx_description
1 polymer ?
#
loop_
_entity_poly.entity_id
_entity_poly.type
_entity_poly.pdbx_seq_one_letter_code
_entity_poly.pdbx_strand_id
1 'polypeptide(L)'
;MELFFLLLLIVIMATALGSGYPVAFALPGSAIITVLLAAGSGYIFMGSTDAFFAAGGPSQWLSAGVTNLRGVYWEPERDTLIAIPLFIFMGIMLQRSKIAEDLLVTMAQLFGPIPGGLGISVVVVGALLAATTGIVGATVVAMGMISLPAMMRNGYANPLSSGIIAASGTLGQIIPPSIVLIILADQLASATDQAGQTRQTLYKAVTGEIVMPSEFAVVSTSAGNMFLGALVPGLLLVGLYILFILGVAIIRPKYAPAVPYEGKYDFRFAGQVFLAMVPPLALIILVLGSIIGGIATVNQAGAIGAVGAMVMAGYRLHPGGRLRYVPAVMALLGMLLLTFVLSNFNTNIQNVRSDRDILGIQLASVGVLLIVLSIAWSGYRAYNTDDALQGVMVETAKTTSLVFIILLGAAMLTAAFRAFGGEELVKHFLEGLPGGFWTKFLIVMGVIFVLGFFLDFIEIAVVVVPIVAPILLADPEANVSAVWLGVMVGLNLQTSFLTPPFGFALFYLRGVAPAAVRTIQIYKGVVAFIGLQIVALLVVAAYPPLVNYLPTRASLTSETAPPPINPALQYCVENYVAQEFGQNGDAISSAIDTAGALDLSYLPRGLARDFTEGIEKARQSMQLMQEIEALKVQLREGAVAYRPEHTFVRGLESDARRIDTTLDDLNLRISRGFGDSEALQARVDRLEAEKAALLAQIPESWAATQAEYGKITANDRRTRSLYQRTVDQAYQPMVELKQIIAGAEGLAALKAPIDALVADAPGMDRDTADARFKEVERMVGEVAGANDLRSLLSDARREIDSRSPDSEQAMENLAEAQELLAGEMDWRSRAERELLPALQAYDLAIKGTIGLRQQPRLPREQALFVASCSSVHRDISLNF
;
A
#
# COMPACT_ATOMS: atom_id res chain seq x y z
N MET A 1 -6.32 -22.43 34.18
CA MET A 1 -6.16 -21.30 35.14
C MET A 1 -5.77 -20.02 34.41
N GLU A 2 -4.97 -20.05 33.34
CA GLU A 2 -4.70 -18.88 32.47
C GLU A 2 -5.98 -18.20 31.95
N LEU A 3 -6.97 -18.99 31.48
CA LEU A 3 -8.27 -18.47 31.04
C LEU A 3 -9.03 -17.67 32.11
N PHE A 4 -8.79 -17.93 33.41
CA PHE A 4 -9.39 -17.15 34.47
C PHE A 4 -8.80 -15.74 34.51
N PHE A 5 -7.48 -15.60 34.39
CA PHE A 5 -6.84 -14.29 34.34
C PHE A 5 -7.14 -13.57 33.03
N LEU A 6 -7.28 -14.29 31.92
CA LEU A 6 -7.79 -13.72 30.66
C LEU A 6 -9.21 -13.16 30.83
N LEU A 7 -10.11 -13.92 31.46
CA LEU A 7 -11.47 -13.45 31.74
C LEU A 7 -11.46 -12.27 32.71
N LEU A 8 -10.61 -12.31 33.74
CA LEU A 8 -10.42 -11.22 34.69
C LEU A 8 -9.95 -9.94 33.98
N LEU A 9 -9.00 -10.04 33.06
CA LEU A 9 -8.54 -8.92 32.22
C LEU A 9 -9.72 -8.29 31.48
N ILE A 10 -10.51 -9.10 30.78
CA ILE A 10 -11.67 -8.64 30.01
C ILE A 10 -12.71 -7.99 30.94
N VAL A 11 -12.99 -8.58 32.10
CA VAL A 11 -13.97 -8.06 33.05
C VAL A 11 -13.51 -6.73 33.66
N ILE A 12 -12.24 -6.62 34.08
CA ILE A 12 -11.68 -5.37 34.62
C ILE A 12 -11.72 -4.29 33.54
N MET A 13 -11.30 -4.62 32.31
CA MET A 13 -11.33 -3.71 31.18
C MET A 13 -12.77 -3.24 30.87
N ALA A 14 -13.70 -4.17 30.71
CA ALA A 14 -15.11 -3.88 30.42
C ALA A 14 -15.76 -3.05 31.53
N THR A 15 -15.45 -3.33 32.80
CA THR A 15 -15.96 -2.57 33.94
C THR A 15 -15.39 -1.15 33.97
N ALA A 16 -14.09 -0.99 33.74
CA ALA A 16 -13.45 0.32 33.67
C ALA A 16 -14.04 1.16 32.52
N LEU A 17 -14.17 0.59 31.33
CA LEU A 17 -14.79 1.24 30.18
C LEU A 17 -16.27 1.57 30.45
N GLY A 18 -17.02 0.63 31.01
CA GLY A 18 -18.44 0.79 31.34
C GLY A 18 -18.71 1.84 32.41
N SER A 19 -17.75 2.09 33.31
CA SER A 19 -17.83 3.20 34.27
C SER A 19 -17.58 4.58 33.67
N GLY A 20 -17.22 4.65 32.38
CA GLY A 20 -16.82 5.90 31.72
C GLY A 20 -15.41 6.36 32.09
N TYR A 21 -14.55 5.46 32.60
CA TYR A 21 -13.16 5.78 32.89
C TYR A 21 -12.39 5.99 31.58
N PRO A 22 -11.48 6.98 31.49
CA PRO A 22 -10.80 7.27 30.23
C PRO A 22 -10.03 6.05 29.71
N VAL A 23 -10.26 5.72 28.45
CA VAL A 23 -9.76 4.50 27.80
C VAL A 23 -8.24 4.41 27.84
N ALA A 24 -7.58 5.54 27.63
CA ALA A 24 -6.15 5.78 27.78
C ALA A 24 -5.55 5.16 29.06
N PHE A 25 -6.30 5.12 30.16
CA PHE A 25 -5.86 4.53 31.43
C PHE A 25 -6.50 3.16 31.71
N ALA A 26 -7.72 2.93 31.20
CA ALA A 26 -8.43 1.67 31.38
C ALA A 26 -7.69 0.48 30.73
N LEU A 27 -7.17 0.65 29.50
CA LEU A 27 -6.46 -0.42 28.77
C LEU A 27 -5.15 -0.83 29.47
N PRO A 28 -4.17 0.06 29.72
CA PRO A 28 -2.94 -0.35 30.39
C PRO A 28 -3.18 -0.72 31.85
N GLY A 29 -4.10 -0.04 32.54
CA GLY A 29 -4.41 -0.32 33.93
C GLY A 29 -4.97 -1.72 34.13
N SER A 30 -5.95 -2.13 33.30
CA SER A 30 -6.50 -3.50 33.36
C SER A 30 -5.43 -4.56 33.04
N ALA A 31 -4.56 -4.30 32.06
CA ALA A 31 -3.44 -5.18 31.71
C ALA A 31 -2.46 -5.37 32.89
N ILE A 32 -1.96 -4.26 33.44
CA ILE A 32 -0.97 -4.26 34.53
C ILE A 32 -1.55 -4.89 35.79
N ILE A 33 -2.77 -4.51 36.18
CA ILE A 33 -3.44 -5.07 37.35
C ILE A 33 -3.58 -6.59 37.21
N THR A 34 -4.02 -7.07 36.05
CA THR A 34 -4.23 -8.50 35.85
C THR A 34 -2.92 -9.28 35.84
N VAL A 35 -1.87 -8.76 35.19
CA VAL A 35 -0.53 -9.37 35.20
C VAL A 35 0.05 -9.43 36.61
N LEU A 36 -0.11 -8.37 37.41
CA LEU A 36 0.35 -8.36 38.80
C LEU A 36 -0.45 -9.31 39.70
N LEU A 37 -1.77 -9.38 39.52
CA LEU A 37 -2.62 -10.33 40.24
C LEU A 37 -2.27 -11.78 39.87
N ALA A 38 -2.00 -12.07 38.60
CA ALA A 38 -1.53 -13.37 38.16
C ALA A 38 -0.18 -13.72 38.78
N ALA A 39 0.80 -12.82 38.72
CA ALA A 39 2.12 -13.02 39.30
C ALA A 39 2.07 -13.23 40.83
N GLY A 40 1.29 -12.40 41.54
CA GLY A 40 1.11 -12.50 42.98
C GLY A 40 0.40 -13.79 43.39
N SER A 41 -0.65 -14.17 42.67
CA SER A 41 -1.33 -15.44 42.89
C SER A 41 -0.40 -16.62 42.60
N GLY A 42 0.40 -16.57 41.53
CA GLY A 42 1.34 -17.63 41.17
C GLY A 42 2.37 -17.84 42.27
N TYR A 43 2.92 -16.75 42.80
CA TYR A 43 3.85 -16.79 43.92
C TYR A 43 3.22 -17.40 45.18
N ILE A 44 2.00 -17.00 45.54
CA ILE A 44 1.32 -17.45 46.76
C ILE A 44 0.88 -18.93 46.67
N PHE A 45 0.27 -19.34 45.56
CA PHE A 45 -0.37 -20.65 45.45
C PHE A 45 0.53 -21.73 44.83
N MET A 46 1.50 -21.35 44.00
CA MET A 46 2.32 -22.28 43.20
C MET A 46 3.82 -22.06 43.36
N GLY A 47 4.24 -21.13 44.22
CA GLY A 47 5.65 -20.86 44.53
C GLY A 47 6.46 -20.27 43.36
N SER A 48 5.82 -19.91 42.25
CA SER A 48 6.48 -19.32 41.08
C SER A 48 5.63 -18.22 40.45
N THR A 49 6.26 -17.12 40.05
CA THR A 49 5.56 -15.97 39.45
C THR A 49 5.01 -16.26 38.05
N ASP A 50 5.48 -17.32 37.42
CA ASP A 50 5.23 -17.62 36.00
C ASP A 50 4.08 -18.63 35.83
N ALA A 51 3.58 -19.21 36.93
CA ALA A 51 2.66 -20.35 36.93
C ALA A 51 1.32 -20.12 36.19
N PHE A 52 0.89 -18.87 36.04
CA PHE A 52 -0.38 -18.51 35.42
C PHE A 52 -0.25 -17.81 34.06
N PHE A 53 0.93 -17.85 33.47
CA PHE A 53 1.22 -17.33 32.14
C PHE A 53 1.33 -18.48 31.13
N ALA A 54 0.76 -18.29 29.94
CA ALA A 54 0.77 -19.31 28.87
C ALA A 54 2.19 -19.56 28.32
N ALA A 55 3.03 -18.53 28.31
CA ALA A 55 4.44 -18.62 27.97
C ALA A 55 5.19 -17.50 28.70
N GLY A 56 6.44 -17.72 29.13
CA GLY A 56 7.25 -16.67 29.77
C GLY A 56 6.76 -16.23 31.15
N GLY A 57 7.33 -15.14 31.65
CA GLY A 57 7.03 -14.58 32.98
C GLY A 57 6.47 -13.15 32.97
N PRO A 58 5.99 -12.63 34.10
CA PRO A 58 5.38 -11.30 34.19
C PRO A 58 6.34 -10.17 33.81
N SER A 59 7.63 -10.30 34.15
CA SER A 59 8.66 -9.33 33.77
C SER A 59 8.90 -9.30 32.26
N GLN A 60 8.82 -10.46 31.59
CA GLN A 60 8.96 -10.56 30.15
C GLN A 60 7.77 -9.93 29.43
N TRP A 61 6.53 -10.12 29.90
CA TRP A 61 5.37 -9.53 29.23
C TRP A 61 5.20 -8.04 29.49
N LEU A 62 5.48 -7.58 30.71
CA LEU A 62 5.53 -6.14 31.00
C LEU A 62 6.65 -5.47 30.20
N SER A 63 7.84 -6.09 30.15
CA SER A 63 8.94 -5.55 29.33
C SER A 63 8.63 -5.65 27.84
N ALA A 64 8.05 -6.74 27.32
CA ALA A 64 7.65 -6.89 25.94
C ALA A 64 6.62 -5.84 25.52
N GLY A 65 5.66 -5.51 26.37
CA GLY A 65 4.77 -4.38 26.10
C GLY A 65 5.55 -3.06 25.96
N VAL A 66 6.56 -2.82 26.81
CA VAL A 66 7.39 -1.59 26.78
C VAL A 66 8.38 -1.62 25.62
N THR A 67 8.86 -2.79 25.22
CA THR A 67 9.75 -2.97 24.06
C THR A 67 8.96 -2.83 22.77
N ASN A 68 7.74 -3.39 22.68
CA ASN A 68 6.83 -3.17 21.55
C ASN A 68 6.48 -1.68 21.43
N LEU A 69 6.25 -1.00 22.56
CA LEU A 69 6.17 0.44 22.58
C LEU A 69 7.44 1.07 22.01
N ARG A 70 8.61 0.72 22.53
CA ARG A 70 9.86 1.31 22.05
C ARG A 70 10.07 1.06 20.56
N GLY A 71 9.74 -0.12 20.03
CA GLY A 71 9.80 -0.41 18.60
C GLY A 71 8.90 0.53 17.81
N VAL A 72 7.62 0.63 18.21
CA VAL A 72 6.64 1.51 17.53
C VAL A 72 7.05 2.99 17.51
N TYR A 73 7.79 3.48 18.51
CA TYR A 73 8.13 4.91 18.67
C TYR A 73 9.58 5.28 18.35
N TRP A 74 10.53 4.37 18.55
CA TRP A 74 11.97 4.62 18.40
C TRP A 74 12.51 4.11 17.07
N GLU A 75 11.79 3.22 16.36
CA GLU A 75 12.14 2.88 14.98
C GLU A 75 11.94 4.11 14.10
N PRO A 76 13.02 4.73 13.58
CA PRO A 76 12.92 5.90 12.71
C PRO A 76 12.16 5.60 11.41
N GLU A 77 11.91 4.32 11.12
CA GLU A 77 11.25 3.83 9.91
C GLU A 77 9.71 3.89 9.99
N ARG A 78 9.10 3.99 11.18
CA ARG A 78 7.64 4.15 11.34
C ARG A 78 7.20 5.61 11.22
N ASP A 79 7.55 6.23 10.10
CA ASP A 79 7.24 7.62 9.75
C ASP A 79 5.74 7.99 9.74
N THR A 80 4.86 6.99 9.73
CA THR A 80 3.40 7.15 9.58
C THR A 80 2.74 7.82 10.78
N LEU A 81 3.20 7.55 12.02
CA LEU A 81 2.59 8.11 13.23
C LEU A 81 2.89 9.60 13.40
N ILE A 82 4.02 10.09 12.87
CA ILE A 82 4.37 11.53 12.85
C ILE A 82 3.37 12.32 12.01
N ALA A 83 2.74 11.69 11.02
CA ALA A 83 1.73 12.34 10.21
C ALA A 83 0.45 12.69 10.99
N ILE A 84 0.10 11.91 12.03
CA ILE A 84 -1.14 12.10 12.80
C ILE A 84 -1.22 13.51 13.42
N PRO A 85 -0.23 13.99 14.21
CA PRO A 85 -0.25 15.35 14.73
C PRO A 85 -0.34 16.44 13.65
N LEU A 86 0.32 16.25 12.50
CA LEU A 86 0.33 17.23 11.41
C LEU A 86 -1.05 17.34 10.73
N PHE A 87 -1.72 16.20 10.50
CA PHE A 87 -3.08 16.17 9.98
C PHE A 87 -4.11 16.71 10.98
N ILE A 88 -3.97 16.37 12.26
CA ILE A 88 -4.81 16.94 13.33
C ILE A 88 -4.64 18.47 13.36
N PHE A 89 -3.40 18.96 13.32
CA PHE A 89 -3.11 20.39 13.29
C PHE A 89 -3.77 21.07 12.08
N MET A 90 -3.59 20.51 10.88
CA MET A 90 -4.20 21.01 9.65
C MET A 90 -5.72 21.14 9.80
N GLY A 91 -6.38 20.07 10.26
CA GLY A 91 -7.84 20.04 10.42
C GLY A 91 -8.36 21.08 11.42
N ILE A 92 -7.76 21.14 12.61
CA ILE A 92 -8.17 22.09 13.65
C ILE A 92 -7.90 23.54 13.19
N MET A 93 -6.80 23.78 12.46
CA MET A 93 -6.48 25.10 11.90
C MET A 93 -7.54 25.55 10.87
N LEU A 94 -7.98 24.66 9.98
CA LEU A 94 -9.04 24.95 9.01
C LEU A 94 -10.40 25.20 9.68
N GLN A 95 -10.70 24.47 10.75
CA GLN A 95 -11.92 24.68 11.53
C GLN A 95 -11.90 26.02 12.28
N ARG A 96 -10.79 26.33 12.98
CA ARG A 96 -10.63 27.57 13.77
C ARG A 96 -10.57 28.83 12.91
N SER A 97 -10.11 28.71 11.66
CA SER A 97 -10.05 29.83 10.70
C SER A 97 -11.39 30.18 10.04
N LYS A 98 -12.51 29.57 10.47
CA LYS A 98 -13.88 29.78 9.93
C LYS A 98 -14.06 29.47 8.45
N ILE A 99 -13.09 28.78 7.84
CA ILE A 99 -13.17 28.32 6.45
C ILE A 99 -14.35 27.36 6.29
N ALA A 100 -14.58 26.49 7.27
CA ALA A 100 -15.72 25.57 7.32
C ALA A 100 -17.08 26.26 7.23
N GLU A 101 -17.25 27.36 7.97
CA GLU A 101 -18.49 28.14 8.00
C GLU A 101 -18.74 28.83 6.65
N ASP A 102 -17.70 29.48 6.10
CA ASP A 102 -17.77 30.13 4.79
C ASP A 102 -18.10 29.13 3.67
N LEU A 103 -17.46 27.96 3.67
CA LEU A 103 -17.74 26.86 2.73
C LEU A 103 -19.20 26.43 2.83
N LEU A 104 -19.71 26.26 4.04
CA LEU A 104 -21.09 25.83 4.26
C LEU A 104 -22.10 26.83 3.75
N VAL A 105 -21.95 28.10 4.12
CA VAL A 105 -22.86 29.18 3.67
C VAL A 105 -22.83 29.30 2.15
N THR A 106 -21.64 29.25 1.56
CA THR A 106 -21.48 29.40 0.11
C THR A 106 -22.05 28.20 -0.65
N MET A 107 -21.85 26.97 -0.16
CA MET A 107 -22.46 25.77 -0.75
C MET A 107 -23.97 25.73 -0.57
N ALA A 108 -24.48 26.22 0.57
CA ALA A 108 -25.91 26.35 0.80
C ALA A 108 -26.56 27.30 -0.23
N GLN A 109 -25.89 28.40 -0.57
CA GLN A 109 -26.36 29.35 -1.59
C GLN A 109 -26.25 28.78 -3.01
N LEU A 110 -25.20 28.00 -3.28
CA LEU A 110 -24.97 27.36 -4.58
C LEU A 110 -26.04 26.32 -4.91
N PHE A 111 -26.32 25.40 -3.97
CA PHE A 111 -27.31 24.35 -4.16
C PHE A 111 -28.72 24.76 -3.72
N GLY A 112 -28.89 25.94 -3.14
CA GLY A 112 -30.15 26.45 -2.59
C GLY A 112 -31.40 26.27 -3.47
N PRO A 113 -31.36 26.54 -4.80
CA PRO A 113 -32.51 26.38 -5.67
C PRO A 113 -32.96 24.94 -5.86
N ILE A 114 -32.08 23.98 -5.63
CA ILE A 114 -32.36 22.56 -5.81
C ILE A 114 -33.12 22.05 -4.57
N PRO A 115 -34.24 21.34 -4.73
CA PRO A 115 -34.90 20.64 -3.61
C PRO A 115 -33.90 19.72 -2.90
N GLY A 116 -33.78 19.84 -1.58
CA GLY A 116 -32.76 19.12 -0.81
C GLY A 116 -31.37 19.76 -0.83
N GLY A 117 -31.18 20.87 -1.54
CA GLY A 117 -29.91 21.55 -1.76
C GLY A 117 -29.09 21.81 -0.51
N LEU A 118 -29.68 22.37 0.54
CA LEU A 118 -28.98 22.61 1.81
C LEU A 118 -28.45 21.32 2.45
N GLY A 119 -29.16 20.20 2.29
CA GLY A 119 -28.71 18.88 2.74
C GLY A 119 -27.53 18.35 1.94
N ILE A 120 -27.57 18.52 0.62
CA ILE A 120 -26.45 18.20 -0.27
C ILE A 120 -25.22 19.04 0.11
N SER A 121 -25.40 20.32 0.39
CA SER A 121 -24.33 21.21 0.85
C SER A 121 -23.69 20.71 2.14
N VAL A 122 -24.48 20.25 3.11
CA VAL A 122 -23.96 19.67 4.36
C VAL A 122 -23.15 18.40 4.09
N VAL A 123 -23.62 17.50 3.22
CA VAL A 123 -22.87 16.28 2.86
C VAL A 123 -21.55 16.60 2.16
N VAL A 124 -21.57 17.52 1.18
CA VAL A 124 -20.36 17.89 0.41
C VAL A 124 -19.35 18.62 1.29
N VAL A 125 -19.80 19.61 2.06
CA VAL A 125 -18.91 20.37 2.96
C VAL A 125 -18.44 19.47 4.09
N GLY A 126 -19.31 18.62 4.61
CA GLY A 126 -18.96 17.66 5.64
C GLY A 126 -17.95 16.64 5.15
N ALA A 127 -18.06 16.14 3.90
CA ALA A 127 -17.06 15.30 3.27
C ALA A 127 -15.69 15.99 3.12
N LEU A 128 -15.68 17.27 2.71
CA LEU A 128 -14.45 18.05 2.58
C LEU A 128 -13.79 18.36 3.94
N LEU A 129 -14.59 18.69 4.95
CA LEU A 129 -14.08 18.97 6.30
C LEU A 129 -13.62 17.69 6.99
N ALA A 130 -14.41 16.63 6.86
CA ALA A 130 -14.08 15.27 7.28
C ALA A 130 -12.70 14.83 6.81
N ALA A 131 -12.41 15.04 5.52
CA ALA A 131 -11.11 14.75 4.92
C ALA A 131 -9.96 15.49 5.59
N THR A 132 -10.21 16.67 6.16
CA THR A 132 -9.14 17.48 6.76
C THR A 132 -8.96 17.27 8.25
N THR A 133 -10.04 16.97 8.98
CA THR A 133 -10.03 16.84 10.44
C THR A 133 -9.76 15.41 10.88
N GLY A 134 -10.30 14.40 10.18
CA GLY A 134 -10.21 13.00 10.58
C GLY A 134 -10.84 12.67 11.95
N ILE A 135 -11.48 13.66 12.61
CA ILE A 135 -12.07 13.53 13.95
C ILE A 135 -13.58 13.68 13.82
N VAL A 136 -14.29 12.56 13.97
CA VAL A 136 -15.74 12.49 13.83
C VAL A 136 -16.44 13.41 14.81
N GLY A 137 -16.06 13.39 16.09
CA GLY A 137 -16.74 14.16 17.13
C GLY A 137 -16.67 15.67 16.90
N ALA A 138 -15.48 16.20 16.64
CA ALA A 138 -15.28 17.62 16.34
C ALA A 138 -16.12 18.06 15.14
N THR A 139 -16.14 17.25 14.07
CA THR A 139 -16.88 17.56 12.84
C THR A 139 -18.39 17.54 13.06
N VAL A 140 -18.92 16.52 13.75
CA VAL A 140 -20.35 16.42 14.08
C VAL A 140 -20.80 17.57 14.98
N VAL A 141 -20.01 17.91 16.00
CA VAL A 141 -20.27 19.04 16.91
C VAL A 141 -20.29 20.36 16.14
N ALA A 142 -19.26 20.63 15.32
CA ALA A 142 -19.17 21.85 14.53
C ALA A 142 -20.33 21.97 13.54
N MET A 143 -20.58 20.91 12.76
CA MET A 143 -21.69 20.88 11.80
C MET A 143 -23.06 20.91 12.49
N GLY A 144 -23.20 20.34 13.68
CA GLY A 144 -24.41 20.41 14.49
C GLY A 144 -24.70 21.82 14.98
N MET A 145 -23.68 22.57 15.43
CA MET A 145 -23.85 23.96 15.88
C MET A 145 -24.17 24.92 14.73
N ILE A 146 -23.62 24.69 13.54
CA ILE A 146 -23.76 25.60 12.40
C ILE A 146 -24.95 25.22 11.50
N SER A 147 -25.02 23.96 11.09
CA SER A 147 -25.94 23.49 10.04
C SER A 147 -27.33 23.17 10.55
N LEU A 148 -27.45 22.58 11.75
CA LEU A 148 -28.74 22.15 12.28
C LEU A 148 -29.71 23.33 12.47
N PRO A 149 -29.31 24.46 13.10
CA PRO A 149 -30.19 25.62 13.20
C PRO A 149 -30.55 26.21 11.84
N ALA A 150 -29.60 26.24 10.88
CA ALA A 150 -29.84 26.73 9.53
C ALA A 150 -30.86 25.88 8.77
N MET A 151 -30.78 24.54 8.88
CA MET A 151 -31.75 23.62 8.30
C MET A 151 -33.14 23.77 8.91
N MET A 152 -33.21 23.90 10.24
CA MET A 152 -34.49 24.08 10.94
C MET A 152 -35.17 25.40 10.58
N ARG A 153 -34.42 26.51 10.48
CA ARG A 153 -34.96 27.81 10.04
C ARG A 153 -35.56 27.75 8.63
N ASN A 154 -35.02 26.89 7.78
CA ASN A 154 -35.48 26.69 6.41
C ASN A 154 -36.52 25.56 6.27
N GLY A 155 -37.09 25.06 7.37
CA GLY A 155 -38.20 24.11 7.33
C GLY A 155 -37.82 22.66 7.01
N TYR A 156 -36.54 22.28 7.11
CA TYR A 156 -36.15 20.86 7.00
C TYR A 156 -36.70 20.05 8.18
N ALA A 157 -37.11 18.81 7.91
CA ALA A 157 -37.59 17.91 8.95
C ALA A 157 -36.47 17.50 9.92
N ASN A 158 -36.67 17.67 11.23
CA ASN A 158 -35.68 17.34 12.27
C ASN A 158 -34.99 15.97 12.11
N PRO A 159 -35.72 14.86 11.81
CA PRO A 159 -35.08 13.57 11.60
C PRO A 159 -34.12 13.56 10.40
N LEU A 160 -34.50 14.19 9.28
CA LEU A 160 -33.64 14.23 8.11
C LEU A 160 -32.40 15.08 8.36
N SER A 161 -32.56 16.29 8.94
CA SER A 161 -31.44 17.19 9.25
C SER A 161 -30.43 16.55 10.19
N SER A 162 -30.91 15.91 11.26
CA SER A 162 -30.04 15.24 12.23
C SER A 162 -29.34 14.01 11.65
N GLY A 163 -30.04 13.23 10.82
CA GLY A 163 -29.45 12.10 10.08
C GLY A 163 -28.34 12.54 9.13
N ILE A 164 -28.59 13.59 8.33
CA ILE A 164 -27.59 14.15 7.38
C ILE A 164 -26.33 14.61 8.13
N ILE A 165 -26.49 15.37 9.21
CA ILE A 165 -25.35 15.91 9.97
C ILE A 165 -24.54 14.79 10.64
N ALA A 166 -25.22 13.83 11.29
CA ALA A 166 -24.54 12.72 11.93
C ALA A 166 -23.77 11.87 10.90
N ALA A 167 -24.44 11.47 9.81
CA ALA A 167 -23.83 10.65 8.77
C ALA A 167 -22.69 11.37 8.02
N SER A 168 -22.85 12.67 7.79
CA SER A 168 -21.80 13.45 7.13
C SER A 168 -20.55 13.62 8.00
N GLY A 169 -20.70 13.69 9.33
CA GLY A 169 -19.55 13.82 10.22
C GLY A 169 -18.74 12.54 10.38
N THR A 170 -19.32 11.36 10.12
CA THR A 170 -18.57 10.09 10.15
C THR A 170 -17.78 9.83 8.87
N LEU A 171 -18.03 10.57 7.78
CA LEU A 171 -17.26 10.44 6.53
C LEU A 171 -15.76 10.68 6.72
N GLY A 172 -15.34 11.37 7.78
CA GLY A 172 -13.93 11.63 8.11
C GLY A 172 -13.13 10.38 8.42
N GLN A 173 -13.80 9.26 8.67
CA GLN A 173 -13.13 7.98 8.87
C GLN A 173 -12.65 7.35 7.56
N ILE A 174 -13.35 7.60 6.44
CA ILE A 174 -13.07 6.92 5.16
C ILE A 174 -12.53 7.86 4.08
N ILE A 175 -12.89 9.15 4.10
CA ILE A 175 -12.44 10.10 3.08
C ILE A 175 -11.00 10.55 3.37
N PRO A 176 -10.03 10.33 2.46
CA PRO A 176 -8.64 10.74 2.68
C PRO A 176 -8.44 12.27 2.67
N PRO A 177 -7.46 12.80 3.42
CA PRO A 177 -6.57 12.11 4.36
C PRO A 177 -7.24 11.74 5.70
N SER A 178 -7.29 10.45 6.06
CA SER A 178 -7.99 9.95 7.25
C SER A 178 -7.01 9.40 8.29
N ILE A 179 -7.15 9.85 9.55
CA ILE A 179 -6.37 9.33 10.68
C ILE A 179 -6.67 7.84 10.92
N VAL A 180 -7.93 7.43 10.77
CA VAL A 180 -8.34 6.03 10.89
C VAL A 180 -7.57 5.16 9.91
N LEU A 181 -7.50 5.58 8.65
CA LEU A 181 -6.79 4.85 7.60
C LEU A 181 -5.27 4.84 7.80
N ILE A 182 -4.68 5.92 8.36
CA ILE A 182 -3.25 5.93 8.71
C ILE A 182 -2.95 4.85 9.75
N ILE A 183 -3.74 4.77 10.81
CA ILE A 183 -3.53 3.79 11.89
C ILE A 183 -3.80 2.37 11.37
N LEU A 184 -4.89 2.16 10.62
CA LEU A 184 -5.19 0.86 10.02
C LEU A 184 -4.09 0.40 9.06
N ALA A 185 -3.45 1.31 8.31
CA ALA A 185 -2.34 0.96 7.43
C ALA A 185 -1.18 0.31 8.20
N ASP A 186 -0.77 0.91 9.30
CA ASP A 186 0.34 0.43 10.13
C ASP A 186 0.00 -0.91 10.78
N GLN A 187 -1.20 -1.03 11.35
CA GLN A 187 -1.65 -2.26 12.01
C GLN A 187 -1.83 -3.41 11.02
N LEU A 188 -2.32 -3.11 9.81
CA LEU A 188 -2.46 -4.11 8.75
C LEU A 188 -1.12 -4.49 8.13
N ALA A 189 -0.15 -3.57 8.03
CA ALA A 189 1.20 -3.92 7.56
C ALA A 189 1.84 -4.96 8.49
N SER A 190 1.76 -4.75 9.81
CA SER A 190 2.23 -5.74 10.77
C SER A 190 1.44 -7.06 10.70
N ALA A 191 0.12 -6.99 10.47
CA ALA A 191 -0.71 -8.18 10.31
C ALA A 191 -0.38 -8.96 9.02
N THR A 192 -0.02 -8.28 7.93
CA THR A 192 0.39 -8.94 6.67
C THR A 192 1.68 -9.72 6.83
N ASP A 193 2.63 -9.23 7.62
CA ASP A 193 3.89 -9.94 7.87
C ASP A 193 3.63 -11.24 8.65
N GLN A 194 2.78 -11.18 9.68
CA GLN A 194 2.39 -12.35 10.46
C GLN A 194 1.60 -13.37 9.62
N ALA A 195 0.67 -12.89 8.80
CA ALA A 195 -0.07 -13.73 7.86
C ALA A 195 0.85 -14.38 6.81
N GLY A 196 1.84 -13.63 6.32
CA GLY A 196 2.85 -14.11 5.39
C GLY A 196 3.69 -15.25 5.98
N GLN A 197 4.14 -15.11 7.23
CA GLN A 197 4.84 -16.18 7.95
C GLN A 197 3.95 -17.40 8.13
N THR A 198 2.67 -17.21 8.47
CA THR A 198 1.68 -18.30 8.61
C THR A 198 1.46 -19.03 7.27
N ARG A 199 1.41 -18.31 6.15
CA ARG A 199 1.35 -18.94 4.82
C ARG A 199 2.62 -19.73 4.50
N GLN A 200 3.80 -19.21 4.81
CA GLN A 200 5.05 -19.92 4.59
C GLN A 200 5.12 -21.24 5.37
N THR A 201 4.66 -21.25 6.63
CA THR A 201 4.64 -22.48 7.44
C THR A 201 3.64 -23.50 6.90
N LEU A 202 2.45 -23.05 6.47
CA LEU A 202 1.45 -23.91 5.83
C LEU A 202 1.97 -24.49 4.51
N TYR A 203 2.52 -23.65 3.63
CA TYR A 203 3.08 -24.07 2.35
C TYR A 203 4.18 -25.11 2.52
N LYS A 204 5.10 -24.89 3.47
CA LYS A 204 6.15 -25.85 3.82
C LYS A 204 5.60 -27.18 4.32
N ALA A 205 4.57 -27.15 5.16
CA ALA A 205 3.96 -28.37 5.68
C ALA A 205 3.31 -29.22 4.58
N VAL A 206 2.78 -28.57 3.54
CA VAL A 206 2.01 -29.22 2.47
C VAL A 206 2.89 -29.68 1.31
N THR A 207 3.88 -28.88 0.92
CA THR A 207 4.73 -29.14 -0.25
C THR A 207 6.10 -29.71 0.13
N GLY A 208 6.54 -29.56 1.38
CA GLY A 208 7.91 -29.84 1.82
C GLY A 208 8.94 -28.78 1.39
N GLU A 209 8.55 -27.79 0.58
CA GLU A 209 9.44 -26.73 0.11
C GLU A 209 9.60 -25.64 1.18
N ILE A 210 10.84 -25.23 1.46
CA ILE A 210 11.14 -24.22 2.49
C ILE A 210 10.78 -22.80 2.03
N VAL A 211 10.90 -22.53 0.72
CA VAL A 211 10.69 -21.20 0.14
C VAL A 211 9.37 -21.19 -0.60
N MET A 212 8.44 -20.36 -0.13
CA MET A 212 7.17 -20.12 -0.82
C MET A 212 7.37 -19.11 -1.96
N PRO A 213 6.83 -19.37 -3.17
CA PRO A 213 6.78 -18.40 -4.25
C PRO A 213 6.12 -17.07 -3.82
N SER A 214 6.66 -15.94 -4.27
CA SER A 214 6.13 -14.61 -3.91
C SER A 214 4.74 -14.32 -4.49
N GLU A 215 4.27 -15.10 -5.47
CA GLU A 215 2.90 -15.05 -5.98
C GLU A 215 1.83 -15.48 -4.95
N PHE A 216 2.23 -16.23 -3.92
CA PHE A 216 1.35 -16.66 -2.81
C PHE A 216 1.51 -15.80 -1.56
N ALA A 217 2.46 -14.85 -1.57
CA ALA A 217 2.70 -13.96 -0.45
C ALA A 217 1.52 -13.00 -0.22
N VAL A 218 1.34 -12.61 1.04
CA VAL A 218 0.36 -11.59 1.41
C VAL A 218 0.95 -10.22 1.04
N VAL A 219 0.23 -9.45 0.24
CA VAL A 219 0.68 -8.11 -0.17
C VAL A 219 0.52 -7.14 1.01
N SER A 220 1.62 -6.52 1.44
CA SER A 220 1.64 -5.50 2.48
C SER A 220 0.97 -4.20 2.03
N THR A 221 0.63 -3.34 2.99
CA THR A 221 -0.03 -2.06 2.72
C THR A 221 0.75 -0.88 3.29
N SER A 222 0.44 0.31 2.79
CA SER A 222 0.95 1.60 3.28
C SER A 222 -0.21 2.58 3.45
N ALA A 223 0.01 3.68 4.19
CA ALA A 223 -1.02 4.70 4.38
C ALA A 223 -1.44 5.37 3.05
N GLY A 224 -0.51 5.54 2.10
CA GLY A 224 -0.84 6.02 0.75
C GLY A 224 -1.74 5.04 -0.02
N ASN A 225 -1.47 3.73 0.07
CA ASN A 225 -2.32 2.70 -0.54
C ASN A 225 -3.70 2.64 0.10
N MET A 226 -3.81 2.81 1.43
CA MET A 226 -5.10 2.94 2.12
C MET A 226 -5.90 4.13 1.58
N PHE A 227 -5.27 5.29 1.44
CA PHE A 227 -5.94 6.49 0.94
C PHE A 227 -6.46 6.29 -0.48
N LEU A 228 -5.63 5.72 -1.36
CA LEU A 228 -6.05 5.38 -2.72
C LEU A 228 -7.20 4.38 -2.74
N GLY A 229 -7.14 3.35 -1.90
CA GLY A 229 -8.17 2.31 -1.85
C GLY A 229 -9.49 2.79 -1.26
N ALA A 230 -9.46 3.74 -0.32
CA ALA A 230 -10.66 4.28 0.31
C ALA A 230 -11.35 5.39 -0.49
N LEU A 231 -10.64 6.02 -1.44
CA LEU A 231 -11.16 7.16 -2.20
C LEU A 231 -12.46 6.84 -2.96
N VAL A 232 -12.47 5.75 -3.73
CA VAL A 232 -13.64 5.35 -4.53
C VAL A 232 -14.82 4.92 -3.64
N PRO A 233 -14.65 4.05 -2.62
CA PRO A 233 -15.69 3.76 -1.63
C PRO A 233 -16.22 5.00 -0.88
N GLY A 234 -15.34 5.94 -0.53
CA GLY A 234 -15.73 7.19 0.13
C GLY A 234 -16.59 8.06 -0.78
N LEU A 235 -16.22 8.21 -2.06
CA LEU A 235 -17.03 8.92 -3.05
C LEU A 235 -18.34 8.20 -3.36
N LEU A 236 -18.35 6.86 -3.37
CA LEU A 236 -19.56 6.05 -3.50
C LEU A 236 -20.55 6.37 -2.36
N LEU A 237 -20.08 6.42 -1.11
CA LEU A 237 -20.91 6.80 0.04
C LEU A 237 -21.48 8.21 -0.08
N VAL A 238 -20.65 9.19 -0.43
CA VAL A 238 -21.09 10.57 -0.66
C VAL A 238 -22.15 10.61 -1.76
N GLY A 239 -21.95 9.90 -2.86
CA GLY A 239 -22.91 9.76 -3.95
C GLY A 239 -24.23 9.16 -3.49
N LEU A 240 -24.20 8.06 -2.74
CA LEU A 240 -25.39 7.42 -2.17
C LEU A 240 -26.17 8.36 -1.26
N TYR A 241 -25.49 9.15 -0.41
CA TYR A 241 -26.13 10.12 0.47
C TYR A 241 -26.80 11.25 -0.33
N ILE A 242 -26.12 11.79 -1.34
CA ILE A 242 -26.68 12.84 -2.20
C ILE A 242 -27.90 12.32 -2.96
N LEU A 243 -27.80 11.13 -3.55
CA LEU A 243 -28.91 10.50 -4.27
C LEU A 243 -30.11 10.24 -3.36
N PHE A 244 -29.87 9.79 -2.12
CA PHE A 244 -30.93 9.59 -1.14
C PHE A 244 -31.61 10.92 -0.76
N ILE A 245 -30.84 11.97 -0.47
CA ILE A 245 -31.39 13.29 -0.12
C ILE A 245 -32.23 13.84 -1.27
N LEU A 246 -31.73 13.74 -2.52
CA LEU A 246 -32.45 14.16 -3.71
C LEU A 246 -33.75 13.35 -3.90
N GLY A 247 -33.68 12.02 -3.74
CA GLY A 247 -34.85 11.15 -3.83
C GLY A 247 -35.92 11.49 -2.78
N VAL A 248 -35.52 11.76 -1.54
CA VAL A 248 -36.43 12.21 -0.48
C VAL A 248 -37.01 13.60 -0.80
N ALA A 249 -36.21 14.53 -1.32
CA ALA A 249 -36.67 15.86 -1.66
C ALA A 249 -37.69 15.85 -2.82
N ILE A 250 -37.52 14.97 -3.80
CA ILE A 250 -38.46 14.81 -4.93
C ILE A 250 -39.76 14.15 -4.47
N ILE A 251 -39.68 13.05 -3.69
CA ILE A 251 -40.86 12.30 -3.26
C ILE A 251 -41.61 13.04 -2.14
N ARG A 252 -40.90 13.73 -1.26
CA ARG A 252 -41.45 14.48 -0.12
C ARG A 252 -40.83 15.88 -0.01
N PRO A 253 -41.26 16.84 -0.87
CA PRO A 253 -40.71 18.20 -0.89
C PRO A 253 -40.78 18.94 0.46
N LYS A 254 -41.79 18.62 1.29
CA LYS A 254 -41.94 19.21 2.64
C LYS A 254 -40.84 18.81 3.63
N TYR A 255 -40.13 17.69 3.40
CA TYR A 255 -39.08 17.23 4.30
C TYR A 255 -37.75 17.92 4.05
N ALA A 256 -37.51 18.39 2.82
CA ALA A 256 -36.28 19.00 2.36
C ALA A 256 -36.58 20.09 1.31
N PRO A 257 -37.18 21.22 1.72
CA PRO A 257 -37.56 22.28 0.80
C PRO A 257 -36.34 22.96 0.16
N ALA A 258 -36.54 23.56 -1.02
CA ALA A 258 -35.54 24.41 -1.65
C ALA A 258 -35.40 25.74 -0.88
N VAL A 259 -34.17 26.27 -0.80
CA VAL A 259 -33.83 27.51 -0.11
C VAL A 259 -33.15 28.45 -1.11
N PRO A 260 -33.93 29.21 -1.90
CA PRO A 260 -33.36 30.08 -2.93
C PRO A 260 -32.48 31.17 -2.30
N TYR A 261 -31.35 31.46 -2.94
CA TYR A 261 -30.51 32.59 -2.58
C TYR A 261 -31.25 33.89 -2.93
N GLU A 262 -31.32 34.83 -1.98
CA GLU A 262 -32.00 36.12 -2.19
C GLU A 262 -31.25 37.06 -3.18
N GLY A 263 -29.98 36.77 -3.48
CA GLY A 263 -29.18 37.51 -4.46
C GLY A 263 -29.24 36.96 -5.88
N LYS A 264 -28.49 37.57 -6.81
CA LYS A 264 -28.38 37.12 -8.20
C LYS A 264 -27.19 36.18 -8.38
N TYR A 265 -27.35 35.17 -9.23
CA TYR A 265 -26.28 34.26 -9.67
C TYR A 265 -25.37 34.95 -10.70
N ASP A 266 -24.67 36.00 -10.27
CA ASP A 266 -23.80 36.83 -11.12
C ASP A 266 -22.34 36.32 -11.11
N PHE A 267 -21.49 36.85 -12.00
CA PHE A 267 -20.03 36.58 -11.99
C PHE A 267 -19.37 36.85 -10.63
N ARG A 268 -19.90 37.79 -9.82
CA ARG A 268 -19.43 38.05 -8.46
C ARG A 268 -19.72 36.89 -7.51
N PHE A 269 -20.91 36.30 -7.61
CA PHE A 269 -21.27 35.10 -6.84
C PHE A 269 -20.39 33.93 -7.24
N ALA A 270 -20.17 33.71 -8.55
CA ALA A 270 -19.24 32.71 -9.04
C ALA A 270 -17.81 32.91 -8.49
N GLY A 271 -17.34 34.17 -8.44
CA GLY A 271 -16.05 34.51 -7.83
C GLY A 271 -15.98 34.22 -6.33
N GLN A 272 -17.06 34.47 -5.58
CA GLN A 272 -17.16 34.13 -4.16
C GLN A 272 -17.14 32.61 -3.92
N VAL A 273 -17.91 31.85 -4.72
CA VAL A 273 -17.92 30.38 -4.70
C VAL A 273 -16.52 29.84 -4.98
N PHE A 274 -15.87 30.35 -6.03
CA PHE A 274 -14.52 29.96 -6.39
C PHE A 274 -13.53 30.22 -5.24
N LEU A 275 -13.52 31.44 -4.66
CA LEU A 275 -12.59 31.81 -3.59
C LEU A 275 -12.88 31.10 -2.25
N ALA A 276 -14.09 30.61 -2.05
CA ALA A 276 -14.45 29.80 -0.88
C ALA A 276 -13.99 28.34 -1.05
N MET A 277 -14.28 27.71 -2.21
CA MET A 277 -14.03 26.28 -2.43
C MET A 277 -12.61 25.93 -2.83
N VAL A 278 -12.03 26.72 -3.74
CA VAL A 278 -10.79 26.33 -4.42
C VAL A 278 -9.62 26.24 -3.45
N PRO A 279 -9.39 27.16 -2.50
CA PRO A 279 -8.21 27.05 -1.63
C PRO A 279 -8.20 25.78 -0.75
N PRO A 280 -9.29 25.41 -0.04
CA PRO A 280 -9.32 24.16 0.74
C PRO A 280 -9.21 22.92 -0.14
N LEU A 281 -9.90 22.90 -1.28
CA LEU A 281 -9.84 21.76 -2.21
C LEU A 281 -8.44 21.63 -2.84
N ALA A 282 -7.81 22.75 -3.21
CA ALA A 282 -6.45 22.79 -3.73
C ALA A 282 -5.45 22.29 -2.69
N LEU A 283 -5.63 22.62 -1.40
CA LEU A 283 -4.79 22.07 -0.34
C LEU A 283 -4.96 20.54 -0.23
N ILE A 284 -6.20 20.04 -0.22
CA ILE A 284 -6.47 18.60 -0.16
C ILE A 284 -5.89 17.89 -1.39
N ILE A 285 -6.09 18.43 -2.60
CA ILE A 285 -5.54 17.88 -3.84
C ILE A 285 -4.01 17.94 -3.85
N LEU A 286 -3.40 18.99 -3.30
CA LEU A 286 -1.94 19.11 -3.20
C LEU A 286 -1.37 18.04 -2.27
N VAL A 287 -1.99 17.86 -1.10
CA VAL A 287 -1.57 16.88 -0.09
C VAL A 287 -1.83 15.45 -0.58
N LEU A 288 -3.02 15.16 -1.07
CA LEU A 288 -3.36 13.83 -1.56
C LEU A 288 -2.60 13.53 -2.85
N GLY A 289 -2.47 14.50 -3.75
CA GLY A 289 -1.75 14.37 -5.02
C GLY A 289 -0.25 14.13 -4.82
N SER A 290 0.38 14.73 -3.80
CA SER A 290 1.79 14.45 -3.49
C SER A 290 2.00 13.05 -2.93
N ILE A 291 1.05 12.53 -2.15
CA ILE A 291 1.04 11.12 -1.68
C ILE A 291 0.84 10.16 -2.85
N ILE A 292 -0.20 10.40 -3.66
CA ILE A 292 -0.58 9.52 -4.79
C ILE A 292 0.51 9.51 -5.87
N GLY A 293 1.09 10.67 -6.16
CA GLY A 293 2.16 10.81 -7.14
C GLY A 293 3.51 10.24 -6.66
N GLY A 294 3.61 9.77 -5.41
CA GLY A 294 4.87 9.31 -4.82
C GLY A 294 5.90 10.43 -4.64
N ILE A 295 5.47 11.70 -4.72
CA ILE A 295 6.33 12.87 -4.58
C ILE A 295 6.69 13.09 -3.12
N ALA A 296 5.72 12.85 -2.22
CA ALA A 296 5.87 13.04 -0.79
C ALA A 296 5.33 11.82 -0.02
N THR A 297 6.04 11.44 1.04
CA THR A 297 5.55 10.48 2.02
C THR A 297 4.42 11.11 2.86
N VAL A 298 3.66 10.29 3.60
CA VAL A 298 2.47 10.76 4.34
C VAL A 298 2.79 11.81 5.41
N ASN A 299 3.96 11.71 6.06
CA ASN A 299 4.47 12.73 6.99
C ASN A 299 4.82 14.06 6.27
N GLN A 300 5.52 14.00 5.13
CA GLN A 300 5.86 15.17 4.31
C GLN A 300 4.60 15.85 3.78
N ALA A 301 3.64 15.08 3.29
CA ALA A 301 2.34 15.57 2.85
C ALA A 301 1.53 16.20 3.99
N GLY A 302 1.58 15.61 5.20
CA GLY A 302 1.01 16.21 6.41
C GLY A 302 1.64 17.56 6.73
N ALA A 303 2.95 17.72 6.57
CA ALA A 303 3.64 19.00 6.78
C ALA A 303 3.22 20.05 5.74
N ILE A 304 3.11 19.68 4.46
CA ILE A 304 2.55 20.53 3.40
C ILE A 304 1.13 20.99 3.77
N GLY A 305 0.30 20.07 4.27
CA GLY A 305 -1.05 20.34 4.76
C GLY A 305 -1.09 21.35 5.91
N ALA A 306 -0.31 21.11 6.96
CA ALA A 306 -0.21 21.97 8.14
C ALA A 306 0.24 23.39 7.78
N VAL A 307 1.29 23.51 6.95
CA VAL A 307 1.80 24.79 6.44
C VAL A 307 0.74 25.49 5.59
N GLY A 308 0.10 24.79 4.66
CA GLY A 308 -0.94 25.35 3.80
C GLY A 308 -2.15 25.85 4.58
N ALA A 309 -2.59 25.10 5.61
CA ALA A 309 -3.67 25.53 6.50
C ALA A 309 -3.30 26.77 7.32
N MET A 310 -2.04 26.87 7.79
CA MET A 310 -1.55 28.06 8.50
C MET A 310 -1.52 29.30 7.60
N VAL A 311 -1.04 29.16 6.36
CA VAL A 311 -1.06 30.24 5.35
C VAL A 311 -2.50 30.66 5.05
N MET A 312 -3.43 29.70 4.95
CA MET A 312 -4.84 29.99 4.74
C MET A 312 -5.49 30.76 5.89
N ALA A 313 -5.23 30.32 7.12
CA ALA A 313 -5.69 31.00 8.30
C ALA A 313 -5.15 32.44 8.39
N GLY A 314 -3.89 32.67 8.00
CA GLY A 314 -3.26 33.98 8.02
C GLY A 314 -3.98 35.07 7.20
N TYR A 315 -4.64 34.71 6.10
CA TYR A 315 -5.45 35.67 5.32
C TYR A 315 -6.96 35.62 5.65
N ARG A 316 -7.47 34.52 6.22
CA ARG A 316 -8.88 34.40 6.63
C ARG A 316 -9.18 35.10 7.95
N LEU A 317 -8.33 34.89 8.95
CA LEU A 317 -8.49 35.47 10.30
C LEU A 317 -8.31 36.99 10.31
N HIS A 318 -7.69 37.59 9.29
CA HIS A 318 -7.54 39.04 9.15
C HIS A 318 -8.40 39.59 7.99
N PRO A 319 -9.72 39.75 8.17
CA PRO A 319 -10.59 40.32 7.16
C PRO A 319 -10.43 41.85 7.10
N GLY A 320 -9.34 42.34 6.52
CA GLY A 320 -9.13 43.77 6.31
C GLY A 320 -7.70 44.15 5.93
N GLY A 321 -7.54 45.14 5.03
CA GLY A 321 -6.25 45.73 4.65
C GLY A 321 -5.65 45.21 3.33
N ARG A 322 -4.84 46.06 2.67
CA ARG A 322 -4.17 45.74 1.39
C ARG A 322 -3.21 44.54 1.50
N LEU A 323 -2.75 44.21 2.72
CA LEU A 323 -1.78 43.14 2.98
C LEU A 323 -2.43 41.78 3.27
N ARG A 324 -3.75 41.62 3.11
CA ARG A 324 -4.48 40.39 3.45
C ARG A 324 -3.88 39.14 2.79
N TYR A 325 -3.77 39.13 1.46
CA TYR A 325 -3.32 37.98 0.68
C TYR A 325 -1.80 37.93 0.46
N VAL A 326 -1.04 38.90 0.98
CA VAL A 326 0.40 39.01 0.73
C VAL A 326 1.17 37.75 1.16
N PRO A 327 0.97 37.16 2.36
CA PRO A 327 1.64 35.91 2.72
C PRO A 327 1.32 34.76 1.75
N ALA A 328 0.06 34.58 1.38
CA ALA A 328 -0.33 33.54 0.41
C ALA A 328 0.31 33.75 -0.97
N VAL A 329 0.35 34.99 -1.45
CA VAL A 329 1.01 35.33 -2.73
C VAL A 329 2.53 35.10 -2.64
N MET A 330 3.19 35.44 -1.53
CA MET A 330 4.61 35.15 -1.34
C MET A 330 4.91 33.64 -1.30
N ALA A 331 4.06 32.84 -0.67
CA ALA A 331 4.20 31.38 -0.69
C ALA A 331 4.06 30.82 -2.11
N LEU A 332 3.07 31.28 -2.88
CA LEU A 332 2.86 30.88 -4.27
C LEU A 332 4.02 31.30 -5.18
N LEU A 333 4.51 32.53 -5.03
CA LEU A 333 5.67 33.02 -5.78
C LEU A 333 6.94 32.26 -5.41
N GLY A 334 7.15 31.97 -4.13
CA GLY A 334 8.26 31.14 -3.66
C GLY A 334 8.20 29.73 -4.25
N MET A 335 7.02 29.08 -4.25
CA MET A 335 6.83 27.76 -4.86
C MET A 335 7.04 27.77 -6.38
N LEU A 336 6.51 28.79 -7.09
CA LEU A 336 6.71 28.95 -8.52
C LEU A 336 8.19 29.16 -8.85
N LEU A 337 8.89 29.98 -8.06
CA LEU A 337 10.33 30.21 -8.21
C LEU A 337 11.11 28.92 -7.99
N LEU A 338 10.80 28.15 -6.93
CA LEU A 338 11.47 26.86 -6.69
C LEU A 338 11.20 25.85 -7.80
N THR A 339 9.96 25.77 -8.29
CA THR A 339 9.60 24.88 -9.40
C THR A 339 10.35 25.25 -10.67
N PHE A 340 10.45 26.56 -10.98
CA PHE A 340 11.23 27.06 -12.10
C PHE A 340 12.73 26.74 -11.92
N VAL A 341 13.27 26.92 -10.73
CA VAL A 341 14.69 26.65 -10.46
C VAL A 341 15.00 25.15 -10.59
N LEU A 342 14.21 24.28 -9.96
CA LEU A 342 14.40 22.83 -10.01
C LEU A 342 14.23 22.23 -11.41
N SER A 343 13.47 22.89 -12.29
CA SER A 343 13.30 22.46 -13.68
C SER A 343 14.37 22.97 -14.64
N ASN A 344 15.08 24.06 -14.30
CA ASN A 344 16.02 24.73 -15.21
C ASN A 344 17.49 24.70 -14.75
N PHE A 345 17.76 24.36 -13.50
CA PHE A 345 19.09 24.42 -12.88
C PHE A 345 19.36 23.18 -12.02
N ASN A 346 20.64 22.78 -11.91
CA ASN A 346 21.06 21.73 -11.00
C ASN A 346 21.38 22.34 -9.63
N THR A 347 20.54 22.08 -8.62
CA THR A 347 20.68 22.67 -7.28
C THR A 347 21.48 21.79 -6.31
N ASN A 348 22.25 20.81 -6.81
CA ASN A 348 23.06 19.96 -5.96
C ASN A 348 24.28 20.73 -5.41
N ILE A 349 24.20 21.10 -4.13
CA ILE A 349 25.24 21.87 -3.41
C ILE A 349 26.60 21.13 -3.40
N GLN A 350 26.60 19.79 -3.40
CA GLN A 350 27.84 19.01 -3.38
C GLN A 350 28.48 18.85 -4.77
N ASN A 351 27.76 19.17 -5.85
CA ASN A 351 28.22 18.96 -7.23
C ASN A 351 28.11 20.26 -8.05
N VAL A 352 28.55 21.39 -7.48
CA VAL A 352 28.58 22.68 -8.17
C VAL A 352 29.75 22.71 -9.15
N ARG A 353 29.46 22.84 -10.45
CA ARG A 353 30.50 22.85 -11.50
C ARG A 353 30.50 24.11 -12.35
N SER A 354 29.43 24.90 -12.33
CA SER A 354 29.28 26.10 -13.16
C SER A 354 28.68 27.29 -12.42
N ASP A 355 28.91 28.51 -12.94
CA ASP A 355 28.27 29.74 -12.44
C ASP A 355 26.74 29.68 -12.55
N ARG A 356 26.22 28.90 -13.50
CA ARG A 356 24.79 28.63 -13.67
C ARG A 356 24.22 27.86 -12.48
N ASP A 357 24.95 26.89 -11.94
CA ASP A 357 24.53 26.12 -10.76
C ASP A 357 24.48 27.03 -9.51
N ILE A 358 25.46 27.93 -9.38
CA ILE A 358 25.49 28.94 -8.30
C ILE A 358 24.28 29.87 -8.39
N LEU A 359 23.95 30.37 -9.58
CA LEU A 359 22.74 31.17 -9.81
C LEU A 359 21.47 30.39 -9.45
N GLY A 360 21.40 29.11 -9.83
CA GLY A 360 20.32 28.22 -9.43
C GLY A 360 20.16 28.12 -7.91
N ILE A 361 21.25 27.90 -7.18
CA ILE A 361 21.24 27.81 -5.71
C ILE A 361 20.82 29.14 -5.06
N GLN A 362 21.27 30.29 -5.59
CA GLN A 362 20.87 31.61 -5.08
C GLN A 362 19.37 31.86 -5.28
N LEU A 363 18.83 31.58 -6.47
CA LEU A 363 17.41 31.70 -6.75
C LEU A 363 16.57 30.73 -5.90
N ALA A 364 17.06 29.50 -5.69
CA ALA A 364 16.44 28.55 -4.78
C ALA A 364 16.39 29.11 -3.35
N SER A 365 17.49 29.69 -2.87
CA SER A 365 17.58 30.28 -1.54
C SER A 365 16.59 31.43 -1.35
N VAL A 366 16.40 32.27 -2.37
CA VAL A 366 15.37 33.32 -2.38
C VAL A 366 13.96 32.72 -2.33
N GLY A 367 13.70 31.67 -3.11
CA GLY A 367 12.42 30.95 -3.10
C GLY A 367 12.09 30.36 -1.72
N VAL A 368 13.06 29.70 -1.08
CA VAL A 368 12.94 29.18 0.29
C VAL A 368 12.68 30.31 1.28
N LEU A 369 13.44 31.41 1.21
CA LEU A 369 13.27 32.55 2.10
C LEU A 369 11.86 33.16 2.00
N LEU A 370 11.32 33.30 0.78
CA LEU A 370 9.95 33.78 0.57
C LEU A 370 8.91 32.88 1.23
N ILE A 371 9.07 31.56 1.13
CA ILE A 371 8.18 30.59 1.78
C ILE A 371 8.29 30.71 3.30
N VAL A 372 9.51 30.73 3.85
CA VAL A 372 9.74 30.85 5.30
C VAL A 372 9.14 32.15 5.86
N LEU A 373 9.35 33.28 5.17
CA LEU A 373 8.75 34.56 5.56
C LEU A 373 7.22 34.54 5.48
N SER A 374 6.65 33.88 4.47
CA SER A 374 5.20 33.68 4.36
C SER A 374 4.64 32.88 5.53
N ILE A 375 5.29 31.78 5.89
CA ILE A 375 4.89 30.92 7.02
C ILE A 375 5.00 31.69 8.33
N ALA A 376 6.13 32.35 8.59
CA ALA A 376 6.35 33.12 9.80
C ALA A 376 5.33 34.26 9.94
N TRP A 377 5.04 35.00 8.86
CA TRP A 377 4.03 36.05 8.88
C TRP A 377 2.62 35.50 9.10
N SER A 378 2.26 34.41 8.43
CA SER A 378 0.94 33.77 8.59
C SER A 378 0.77 33.21 10.00
N GLY A 379 1.81 32.58 10.55
CA GLY A 379 1.86 32.09 11.93
C GLY A 379 1.75 33.22 12.94
N TYR A 380 2.47 34.33 12.76
CA TYR A 380 2.35 35.50 13.62
C TYR A 380 0.93 36.09 13.62
N ARG A 381 0.30 36.17 12.44
CA ARG A 381 -1.12 36.58 12.33
C ARG A 381 -2.05 35.62 13.06
N ALA A 382 -1.90 34.32 12.82
CA ALA A 382 -2.71 33.30 13.46
C ALA A 382 -2.52 33.28 14.99
N TYR A 383 -1.33 33.63 15.49
CA TYR A 383 -1.04 33.78 16.90
C TYR A 383 -1.73 35.01 17.51
N ASN A 384 -1.64 36.16 16.83
CA ASN A 384 -2.13 37.42 17.38
C ASN A 384 -3.65 37.61 17.28
N THR A 385 -4.37 36.78 16.51
CA THR A 385 -5.83 36.90 16.32
C THR A 385 -6.58 35.76 16.97
N ASP A 386 -7.52 36.10 17.85
CA ASP A 386 -8.42 35.18 18.55
C ASP A 386 -7.71 34.01 19.25
N ASP A 387 -6.43 34.19 19.61
CA ASP A 387 -5.54 33.15 20.16
C ASP A 387 -5.56 31.84 19.33
N ALA A 388 -5.78 31.98 18.01
CA ALA A 388 -6.14 30.85 17.16
C ALA A 388 -5.01 29.82 17.09
N LEU A 389 -3.76 30.25 16.91
CA LEU A 389 -2.62 29.33 16.84
C LEU A 389 -2.37 28.61 18.16
N GLN A 390 -2.44 29.30 19.30
CA GLN A 390 -2.26 28.68 20.62
C GLN A 390 -3.38 27.68 20.90
N GLY A 391 -4.63 28.04 20.61
CA GLY A 391 -5.77 27.15 20.69
C GLY A 391 -5.59 25.89 19.84
N VAL A 392 -5.17 26.06 18.57
CA VAL A 392 -4.89 24.94 17.65
C VAL A 392 -3.76 24.06 18.18
N MET A 393 -2.66 24.64 18.66
CA MET A 393 -1.54 23.88 19.22
C MET A 393 -1.94 23.09 20.46
N VAL A 394 -2.70 23.68 21.39
CA VAL A 394 -3.17 23.01 22.60
C VAL A 394 -4.15 21.88 22.26
N GLU A 395 -5.08 22.11 21.34
CA GLU A 395 -6.07 21.10 20.93
C GLU A 395 -5.40 19.96 20.14
N THR A 396 -4.42 20.29 19.29
CA THR A 396 -3.56 19.31 18.60
C THR A 396 -2.78 18.47 19.60
N ALA A 397 -2.10 19.10 20.56
CA ALA A 397 -1.33 18.41 21.58
C ALA A 397 -2.23 17.48 22.42
N LYS A 398 -3.40 17.96 22.88
CA LYS A 398 -4.36 17.13 23.65
C LYS A 398 -4.83 15.92 22.86
N THR A 399 -5.26 16.13 21.62
CA THR A 399 -5.77 15.03 20.76
C THR A 399 -4.66 14.04 20.44
N THR A 400 -3.47 14.53 20.13
CA THR A 400 -2.29 13.73 19.84
C THR A 400 -1.84 12.93 21.06
N SER A 401 -1.77 13.54 22.24
CA SER A 401 -1.44 12.85 23.50
C SER A 401 -2.46 11.78 23.84
N LEU A 402 -3.76 12.03 23.62
CA LEU A 402 -4.80 11.02 23.80
C LEU A 402 -4.56 9.81 22.89
N VAL A 403 -4.35 10.04 21.59
CA VAL A 403 -4.06 8.98 20.61
C VAL A 403 -2.84 8.16 21.06
N PHE A 404 -1.73 8.81 21.40
CA PHE A 404 -0.51 8.11 21.79
C PHE A 404 -0.63 7.34 23.10
N ILE A 405 -1.33 7.86 24.12
CA ILE A 405 -1.56 7.11 25.36
C ILE A 405 -2.44 5.89 25.09
N ILE A 406 -3.43 5.99 24.20
CA ILE A 406 -4.23 4.83 23.78
C ILE A 406 -3.36 3.79 23.08
N LEU A 407 -2.49 4.20 22.15
CA LEU A 407 -1.54 3.29 21.49
C LEU A 407 -0.62 2.56 22.49
N LEU A 408 -0.11 3.29 23.48
CA LEU A 408 0.67 2.73 24.60
C LEU A 408 -0.17 1.71 25.41
N GLY A 409 -1.41 2.07 25.72
CA GLY A 409 -2.35 1.24 26.45
C GLY A 409 -2.69 -0.06 25.73
N ALA A 410 -2.89 0.02 24.43
CA ALA A 410 -3.22 -1.12 23.58
C ALA A 410 -2.04 -2.08 23.41
N ALA A 411 -0.79 -1.58 23.33
CA ALA A 411 0.40 -2.43 23.32
C ALA A 411 0.53 -3.23 24.63
N MET A 412 0.29 -2.60 25.78
CA MET A 412 0.24 -3.28 27.08
C MET A 412 -0.87 -4.33 27.14
N LEU A 413 -2.06 -3.98 26.68
CA LEU A 413 -3.21 -4.88 26.67
C LEU A 413 -2.95 -6.09 25.76
N THR A 414 -2.41 -5.88 24.56
CA THR A 414 -2.09 -6.95 23.61
C THR A 414 -1.01 -7.88 24.17
N ALA A 415 0.01 -7.33 24.83
CA ALA A 415 1.02 -8.13 25.52
C ALA A 415 0.40 -8.97 26.64
N ALA A 416 -0.45 -8.40 27.50
CA ALA A 416 -1.13 -9.14 28.56
C ALA A 416 -2.12 -10.19 28.01
N PHE A 417 -2.87 -9.85 26.96
CA PHE A 417 -3.79 -10.76 26.30
C PHE A 417 -3.04 -11.97 25.73
N ARG A 418 -1.91 -11.74 25.07
CA ARG A 418 -1.02 -12.79 24.57
C ARG A 418 -0.37 -13.60 25.70
N ALA A 419 -0.01 -12.94 26.80
CA ALA A 419 0.57 -13.57 27.99
C ALA A 419 -0.35 -14.64 28.61
N PHE A 420 -1.66 -14.44 28.53
CA PHE A 420 -2.66 -15.40 29.02
C PHE A 420 -3.23 -16.32 27.91
N GLY A 421 -2.62 -16.35 26.73
CA GLY A 421 -3.04 -17.22 25.61
C GLY A 421 -4.31 -16.77 24.88
N GLY A 422 -4.71 -15.50 25.00
CA GLY A 422 -5.93 -14.98 24.38
C GLY A 422 -5.90 -15.01 22.85
N GLU A 423 -4.73 -14.79 22.24
CA GLU A 423 -4.56 -14.82 20.78
C GLU A 423 -4.87 -16.21 20.21
N GLU A 424 -4.31 -17.26 20.81
CA GLU A 424 -4.56 -18.64 20.38
C GLU A 424 -6.01 -19.04 20.61
N LEU A 425 -6.65 -18.55 21.67
CA LEU A 425 -8.09 -18.78 21.92
C LEU A 425 -8.95 -18.19 20.79
N VAL A 426 -8.70 -16.95 20.39
CA VAL A 426 -9.45 -16.30 19.29
C VAL A 426 -9.18 -17.00 17.97
N LYS A 427 -7.92 -17.37 17.70
CA LYS A 427 -7.53 -18.13 16.52
C LYS A 427 -8.24 -19.47 16.45
N HIS A 428 -8.16 -20.29 17.50
CA HIS A 428 -8.87 -21.58 17.55
C HIS A 428 -10.38 -21.44 17.41
N PHE A 429 -10.98 -20.41 18.03
CA PHE A 429 -12.40 -20.14 17.86
C PHE A 429 -12.73 -19.82 16.39
N LEU A 430 -12.00 -18.89 15.77
CA LEU A 430 -12.28 -18.49 14.39
C LEU A 430 -12.00 -19.59 13.37
N GLU A 431 -10.94 -20.37 13.56
CA GLU A 431 -10.62 -21.48 12.68
C GLU A 431 -11.49 -22.72 12.91
N GLY A 432 -12.17 -22.83 14.06
CA GLY A 432 -13.13 -23.91 14.34
C GLY A 432 -14.53 -23.66 13.76
N LEU A 433 -14.79 -22.48 13.19
CA LEU A 433 -16.08 -22.13 12.62
C LEU A 433 -16.29 -22.80 11.25
N PRO A 434 -17.46 -23.43 11.03
CA PRO A 434 -17.81 -23.94 9.70
C PRO A 434 -18.08 -22.76 8.74
N GLY A 435 -17.71 -22.91 7.46
CA GLY A 435 -18.08 -21.97 6.40
C GLY A 435 -16.98 -21.03 5.87
N GLY A 436 -15.70 -21.44 6.01
CA GLY A 436 -14.55 -20.85 5.30
C GLY A 436 -14.28 -19.38 5.61
N PHE A 437 -13.59 -18.69 4.70
CA PHE A 437 -13.22 -17.28 4.87
C PHE A 437 -14.42 -16.36 5.17
N TRP A 438 -15.53 -16.50 4.42
CA TRP A 438 -16.65 -15.56 4.52
C TRP A 438 -17.35 -15.61 5.87
N THR A 439 -17.43 -16.78 6.50
CA THR A 439 -18.02 -16.90 7.83
C THR A 439 -17.13 -16.24 8.89
N LYS A 440 -15.81 -16.48 8.83
CA LYS A 440 -14.83 -15.80 9.68
C LYS A 440 -14.91 -14.29 9.50
N PHE A 441 -14.94 -13.82 8.24
CA PHE A 441 -15.03 -12.41 7.89
C PHE A 441 -16.30 -11.75 8.45
N LEU A 442 -17.48 -12.36 8.26
CA LEU A 442 -18.74 -11.82 8.76
C LEU A 442 -18.78 -11.75 10.29
N ILE A 443 -18.27 -12.77 10.98
CA ILE A 443 -18.21 -12.78 12.45
C ILE A 443 -17.25 -11.71 12.96
N VAL A 444 -16.05 -11.58 12.36
CA VAL A 444 -15.10 -10.52 12.72
C VAL A 444 -15.69 -9.14 12.46
N MET A 445 -16.35 -8.92 11.32
CA MET A 445 -17.03 -7.65 11.04
C MET A 445 -18.16 -7.39 12.05
N GLY A 446 -18.94 -8.42 12.42
CA GLY A 446 -19.97 -8.31 13.45
C GLY A 446 -19.41 -7.95 14.83
N VAL A 447 -18.28 -8.54 15.22
CA VAL A 447 -17.59 -8.22 16.48
C VAL A 447 -17.07 -6.79 16.46
N ILE A 448 -16.37 -6.38 15.39
CA ILE A 448 -15.88 -4.99 15.22
C ILE A 448 -17.04 -4.00 15.28
N PHE A 449 -18.16 -4.33 14.63
CA PHE A 449 -19.35 -3.50 14.61
C PHE A 449 -19.93 -3.30 16.02
N VAL A 450 -20.05 -4.35 16.82
CA VAL A 450 -20.56 -4.27 18.20
C VAL A 450 -19.57 -3.55 19.12
N LEU A 451 -18.27 -3.83 18.97
CA LEU A 451 -17.23 -3.17 19.77
C LEU A 451 -17.17 -1.67 19.52
N GLY A 452 -17.42 -1.22 18.28
CA GLY A 452 -17.47 0.20 17.93
C GLY A 452 -18.57 1.01 18.62
N PHE A 453 -19.51 0.35 19.31
CA PHE A 453 -20.48 1.02 20.18
C PHE A 453 -19.88 1.53 21.49
N PHE A 454 -18.79 0.91 21.95
CA PHE A 454 -18.19 1.16 23.25
C PHE A 454 -16.75 1.67 23.16
N LEU A 455 -16.04 1.28 22.10
CA LEU A 455 -14.65 1.61 21.85
C LEU A 455 -14.54 2.57 20.68
N ASP A 456 -13.64 3.54 20.78
CA ASP A 456 -13.30 4.40 19.65
C ASP A 456 -12.46 3.61 18.61
N PHE A 457 -12.33 4.14 17.39
CA PHE A 457 -11.74 3.42 16.27
C PHE A 457 -10.25 3.13 16.51
N ILE A 458 -9.57 3.98 17.29
CA ILE A 458 -8.15 3.84 17.60
C ILE A 458 -7.93 2.56 18.40
N GLU A 459 -8.76 2.33 19.41
CA GLU A 459 -8.73 1.15 20.24
C GLU A 459 -8.99 -0.11 19.43
N ILE A 460 -10.00 -0.08 18.56
CA ILE A 460 -10.31 -1.25 17.72
C ILE A 460 -9.18 -1.51 16.73
N ALA A 461 -8.65 -0.47 16.10
CA ALA A 461 -7.55 -0.59 15.15
C ALA A 461 -6.28 -1.18 15.80
N VAL A 462 -6.03 -0.91 17.08
CA VAL A 462 -4.76 -1.30 17.71
C VAL A 462 -4.91 -2.54 18.60
N VAL A 463 -6.11 -2.83 19.10
CA VAL A 463 -6.38 -4.01 19.93
C VAL A 463 -6.95 -5.15 19.08
N VAL A 464 -8.00 -4.89 18.29
CA VAL A 464 -8.76 -5.95 17.62
C VAL A 464 -8.10 -6.34 16.30
N VAL A 465 -7.71 -5.36 15.47
CA VAL A 465 -7.19 -5.63 14.12
C VAL A 465 -5.92 -6.51 14.14
N PRO A 466 -4.92 -6.29 15.01
CA PRO A 466 -3.74 -7.15 15.05
C PRO A 466 -4.04 -8.60 15.43
N ILE A 467 -5.15 -8.85 16.13
CA ILE A 467 -5.58 -10.20 16.50
C ILE A 467 -6.32 -10.88 15.33
N VAL A 468 -7.27 -10.18 14.71
CA VAL A 468 -8.17 -10.79 13.71
C VAL A 468 -7.64 -10.72 12.28
N ALA A 469 -6.88 -9.69 11.92
CA ALA A 469 -6.41 -9.48 10.56
C ALA A 469 -5.39 -10.53 10.09
N PRO A 470 -4.39 -10.96 10.90
CA PRO A 470 -3.48 -12.02 10.46
C PRO A 470 -4.22 -13.31 10.10
N ILE A 471 -5.25 -13.66 10.88
CA ILE A 471 -6.08 -14.85 10.67
C ILE A 471 -6.84 -14.75 9.34
N LEU A 472 -7.46 -13.60 9.05
CA LEU A 472 -8.19 -13.39 7.80
C LEU A 472 -7.28 -13.28 6.58
N LEU A 473 -6.11 -12.67 6.72
CA LEU A 473 -5.14 -12.48 5.63
C LEU A 473 -4.35 -13.75 5.34
N ALA A 474 -4.15 -14.62 6.33
CA ALA A 474 -3.49 -15.90 6.14
C ALA A 474 -4.33 -16.84 5.27
N ASP A 475 -5.66 -16.74 5.32
CA ASP A 475 -6.59 -17.62 4.61
C ASP A 475 -6.40 -17.54 3.07
N PRO A 476 -6.02 -18.66 2.41
CA PRO A 476 -5.74 -18.68 0.98
C PRO A 476 -6.99 -18.81 0.10
N GLU A 477 -8.17 -19.11 0.66
CA GLU A 477 -9.42 -19.26 -0.11
C GLU A 477 -9.86 -17.96 -0.78
N ALA A 478 -9.86 -16.86 0.00
CA ALA A 478 -10.28 -15.56 -0.50
C ALA A 478 -9.11 -14.68 -0.94
N ASN A 479 -7.89 -14.95 -0.43
CA ASN A 479 -6.67 -14.21 -0.74
C ASN A 479 -6.87 -12.68 -0.81
N VAL A 480 -7.50 -12.14 0.23
CA VAL A 480 -7.86 -10.73 0.27
C VAL A 480 -6.63 -9.85 0.47
N SER A 481 -6.63 -8.67 -0.15
CA SER A 481 -5.60 -7.68 0.11
C SER A 481 -5.79 -7.04 1.48
N ALA A 482 -4.69 -6.64 2.13
CA ALA A 482 -4.77 -5.79 3.32
C ALA A 482 -5.48 -4.47 3.03
N VAL A 483 -5.40 -3.98 1.78
CA VAL A 483 -6.06 -2.74 1.40
C VAL A 483 -7.57 -2.83 1.48
N TRP A 484 -8.10 -3.89 0.89
CA TRP A 484 -9.52 -4.18 0.93
C TRP A 484 -9.99 -4.43 2.37
N LEU A 485 -9.27 -5.22 3.16
CA LEU A 485 -9.64 -5.48 4.55
C LEU A 485 -9.70 -4.19 5.38
N GLY A 486 -8.70 -3.30 5.25
CA GLY A 486 -8.67 -2.02 5.95
C GLY A 486 -9.81 -1.10 5.58
N VAL A 487 -10.16 -1.00 4.30
CA VAL A 487 -11.32 -0.23 3.84
C VAL A 487 -12.62 -0.82 4.39
N MET A 488 -12.77 -2.15 4.39
CA MET A 488 -13.95 -2.81 4.95
C MET A 488 -14.10 -2.56 6.45
N VAL A 489 -13.00 -2.65 7.21
CA VAL A 489 -12.97 -2.28 8.64
C VAL A 489 -13.36 -0.81 8.83
N GLY A 490 -12.82 0.10 8.02
CA GLY A 490 -13.15 1.54 8.08
C GLY A 490 -14.63 1.83 7.83
N LEU A 491 -15.22 1.24 6.78
CA LEU A 491 -16.65 1.37 6.47
C LEU A 491 -17.54 0.79 7.59
N ASN A 492 -17.12 -0.33 8.17
CA ASN A 492 -17.84 -0.98 9.26
C ASN A 492 -17.80 -0.15 10.55
N LEU A 493 -16.63 0.38 10.92
CA LEU A 493 -16.47 1.31 12.05
C LEU A 493 -17.33 2.55 11.88
N GLN A 494 -17.38 3.10 10.66
CA GLN A 494 -18.23 4.25 10.35
C GLN A 494 -19.72 3.96 10.59
N THR A 495 -20.16 2.75 10.26
CA THR A 495 -21.54 2.31 10.45
C THR A 495 -21.84 2.10 11.94
N SER A 496 -20.90 1.53 12.68
CA SER A 496 -21.02 1.36 14.13
C SER A 496 -21.21 2.70 14.85
N PHE A 497 -20.44 3.72 14.47
CA PHE A 497 -20.50 5.06 15.07
C PHE A 497 -21.83 5.79 14.83
N LEU A 498 -22.64 5.33 13.88
CA LEU A 498 -23.97 5.86 13.59
C LEU A 498 -25.11 5.05 14.20
N THR A 499 -24.86 3.84 14.72
CA THR A 499 -25.94 2.91 15.09
C THR A 499 -26.49 3.19 16.50
N PRO A 500 -27.81 3.45 16.65
CA PRO A 500 -28.43 3.61 17.97
C PRO A 500 -28.41 2.31 18.79
N PRO A 501 -28.42 2.39 20.13
CA PRO A 501 -28.50 3.60 20.95
C PRO A 501 -27.14 4.23 21.29
N PHE A 502 -26.03 3.63 20.87
CA PHE A 502 -24.68 3.94 21.38
C PHE A 502 -23.77 4.71 20.41
N GLY A 503 -24.17 4.93 19.16
CA GLY A 503 -23.30 5.58 18.17
C GLY A 503 -22.75 6.93 18.63
N PHE A 504 -21.41 7.04 18.73
CA PHE A 504 -20.70 8.23 19.21
C PHE A 504 -21.14 9.51 18.50
N ALA A 505 -21.31 9.46 17.18
CA ALA A 505 -21.77 10.60 16.39
C ALA A 505 -23.16 11.10 16.85
N LEU A 506 -24.04 10.19 17.29
CA LEU A 506 -25.37 10.56 17.77
C LEU A 506 -25.28 11.30 19.11
N PHE A 507 -24.39 10.88 20.00
CA PHE A 507 -24.17 11.55 21.29
C PHE A 507 -23.51 12.92 21.11
N TYR A 508 -22.52 13.02 20.22
CA TYR A 508 -21.90 14.30 19.88
C TYR A 508 -22.91 15.28 19.30
N LEU A 509 -23.76 14.82 18.37
CA LEU A 509 -24.83 15.64 17.83
C LEU A 509 -25.85 16.02 18.91
N ARG A 510 -26.23 15.09 19.77
CA ARG A 510 -27.15 15.37 20.88
C ARG A 510 -26.59 16.43 21.83
N GLY A 511 -25.28 16.45 22.07
CA GLY A 511 -24.62 17.43 22.92
C GLY A 511 -24.77 18.87 22.43
N VAL A 512 -24.95 19.09 21.13
CA VAL A 512 -25.11 20.42 20.52
C VAL A 512 -26.52 20.70 20.00
N ALA A 513 -27.35 19.67 19.83
CA ALA A 513 -28.70 19.83 19.29
C ALA A 513 -29.62 20.60 20.26
N PRO A 514 -30.44 21.54 19.74
CA PRO A 514 -31.38 22.29 20.58
C PRO A 514 -32.45 21.36 21.15
N ALA A 515 -33.02 21.73 22.31
CA ALA A 515 -34.03 20.92 23.01
C ALA A 515 -35.28 20.59 22.16
N ALA A 516 -35.53 21.35 21.09
CA ALA A 516 -36.58 21.08 20.11
C ALA A 516 -36.40 19.76 19.33
N VAL A 517 -35.16 19.27 19.20
CA VAL A 517 -34.86 18.00 18.51
C VAL A 517 -34.78 16.88 19.55
N ARG A 518 -35.74 15.96 19.50
CA ARG A 518 -35.77 14.81 20.43
C ARG A 518 -34.76 13.75 19.99
N THR A 519 -34.16 13.02 20.94
CA THR A 519 -33.22 11.92 20.66
C THR A 519 -33.81 10.87 19.70
N ILE A 520 -35.10 10.54 19.85
CA ILE A 520 -35.81 9.61 18.95
C ILE A 520 -35.86 10.13 17.51
N GLN A 521 -35.91 11.45 17.29
CA GLN A 521 -35.87 12.03 15.95
C GLN A 521 -34.48 11.86 15.33
N ILE A 522 -33.41 12.01 16.12
CA ILE A 522 -32.03 11.73 15.70
C ILE A 522 -31.90 10.26 15.28
N TYR A 523 -32.39 9.34 16.12
CA TYR A 523 -32.33 7.90 15.84
C TYR A 523 -33.13 7.53 14.60
N LYS A 524 -34.34 8.06 14.44
CA LYS A 524 -35.15 7.82 13.24
C LYS A 524 -34.49 8.38 11.98
N GLY A 525 -33.76 9.48 12.11
CA GLY A 525 -33.00 10.10 11.04
C GLY A 525 -31.88 9.24 10.50
N VAL A 526 -31.05 8.71 11.41
CA VAL A 526 -29.82 7.98 11.04
C VAL A 526 -30.09 6.59 10.44
N VAL A 527 -31.22 5.96 10.76
CA VAL A 527 -31.58 4.59 10.26
C VAL A 527 -31.48 4.50 8.74
N ALA A 528 -31.92 5.53 8.01
CA ALA A 528 -31.81 5.54 6.54
C ALA A 528 -30.35 5.55 6.07
N PHE A 529 -29.48 6.33 6.74
CA PHE A 529 -28.06 6.43 6.40
C PHE A 529 -27.29 5.16 6.77
N ILE A 530 -27.64 4.49 7.88
CA ILE A 530 -27.10 3.16 8.21
C ILE A 530 -27.44 2.16 7.10
N GLY A 531 -28.68 2.16 6.61
CA GLY A 531 -29.08 1.33 5.48
C GLY A 531 -28.22 1.59 4.23
N LEU A 532 -27.96 2.87 3.90
CA LEU A 532 -27.08 3.25 2.79
C LEU A 532 -25.63 2.80 3.00
N GLN A 533 -25.11 2.86 4.24
CA GLN A 533 -23.76 2.39 4.56
C GLN A 533 -23.64 0.87 4.44
N ILE A 534 -24.65 0.11 4.90
CA ILE A 534 -24.68 -1.34 4.71
C ILE A 534 -24.71 -1.68 3.22
N VAL A 535 -25.50 -0.96 2.41
CA VAL A 535 -25.49 -1.12 0.95
C VAL A 535 -24.11 -0.83 0.37
N ALA A 536 -23.46 0.27 0.77
CA ALA A 536 -22.11 0.58 0.31
C ALA A 536 -21.11 -0.51 0.70
N LEU A 537 -21.17 -1.00 1.94
CA LEU A 537 -20.32 -2.07 2.45
C LEU A 537 -20.52 -3.36 1.62
N LEU A 538 -21.76 -3.72 1.30
CA LEU A 538 -22.06 -4.88 0.45
C LEU A 538 -21.55 -4.71 -0.98
N VAL A 539 -21.68 -3.51 -1.56
CA VAL A 539 -21.16 -3.21 -2.90
C VAL A 539 -19.63 -3.33 -2.94
N VAL A 540 -18.94 -2.78 -1.94
CA VAL A 540 -17.48 -2.85 -1.83
C VAL A 540 -17.01 -4.29 -1.55
N ALA A 541 -17.80 -5.06 -0.79
CA ALA A 541 -17.52 -6.46 -0.52
C ALA A 541 -17.63 -7.33 -1.79
N ALA A 542 -18.66 -7.09 -2.60
CA ALA A 542 -18.92 -7.83 -3.83
C ALA A 542 -17.98 -7.44 -4.98
N TYR A 543 -17.44 -6.22 -4.98
CA TYR A 543 -16.57 -5.73 -6.05
C TYR A 543 -15.23 -5.18 -5.50
N PRO A 544 -14.27 -6.07 -5.14
CA PRO A 544 -12.94 -5.67 -4.66
C PRO A 544 -12.15 -4.69 -5.54
N PRO A 545 -12.30 -4.67 -6.88
CA PRO A 545 -11.64 -3.68 -7.72
C PRO A 545 -11.94 -2.22 -7.36
N LEU A 546 -13.07 -1.92 -6.68
CA LEU A 546 -13.33 -0.56 -6.17
C LEU A 546 -12.24 -0.08 -5.21
N VAL A 547 -11.62 -1.01 -4.48
CA VAL A 547 -10.57 -0.71 -3.51
C VAL A 547 -9.19 -0.94 -4.11
N ASN A 548 -8.98 -2.08 -4.79
CA ASN A 548 -7.63 -2.48 -5.19
C ASN A 548 -7.14 -1.82 -6.48
N TYR A 549 -8.04 -1.44 -7.40
CA TYR A 549 -7.63 -1.00 -8.74
C TYR A 549 -6.80 0.29 -8.72
N LEU A 550 -7.26 1.30 -7.98
CA LEU A 550 -6.59 2.61 -7.98
C LEU A 550 -5.18 2.56 -7.33
N PRO A 551 -4.98 1.92 -6.16
CA PRO A 551 -3.64 1.66 -5.62
C PRO A 551 -2.72 0.94 -6.61
N THR A 552 -3.18 -0.17 -7.20
CA THR A 552 -2.33 -0.95 -8.10
C THR A 552 -2.02 -0.20 -9.39
N ARG A 553 -2.99 0.54 -9.93
CA ARG A 553 -2.77 1.42 -11.09
C ARG A 553 -1.71 2.48 -10.78
N ALA A 554 -1.79 3.16 -9.65
CA ALA A 554 -0.81 4.17 -9.27
C ALA A 554 0.59 3.57 -9.13
N SER A 555 0.70 2.41 -8.46
CA SER A 555 1.99 1.72 -8.26
C SER A 555 2.61 1.18 -9.56
N LEU A 556 1.81 0.68 -10.50
CA LEU A 556 2.33 0.12 -11.76
C LEU A 556 2.61 1.18 -12.83
N THR A 557 2.11 2.40 -12.66
CA THR A 557 2.36 3.52 -13.60
C THR A 557 3.37 4.54 -13.07
N SER A 558 3.86 4.37 -11.85
CA SER A 558 4.87 5.25 -11.26
C SER A 558 6.26 5.01 -11.88
N GLU A 559 7.17 5.96 -11.65
CA GLU A 559 8.58 5.81 -12.04
C GLU A 559 9.31 4.73 -11.23
N THR A 560 8.79 4.43 -10.04
CA THR A 560 9.29 3.38 -9.13
C THR A 560 8.57 2.04 -9.33
N ALA A 561 7.84 1.86 -10.44
CA ALA A 561 7.09 0.64 -10.70
C ALA A 561 8.01 -0.59 -10.74
N PRO A 562 7.57 -1.73 -10.16
CA PRO A 562 8.34 -2.97 -10.23
C PRO A 562 8.50 -3.43 -11.69
N PRO A 563 9.66 -4.01 -12.05
CA PRO A 563 9.88 -4.51 -13.40
C PRO A 563 8.96 -5.71 -13.69
N PRO A 564 8.58 -5.94 -14.96
CA PRO A 564 7.64 -7.00 -15.34
C PRO A 564 8.17 -8.41 -15.09
N ILE A 565 9.48 -8.59 -14.85
CA ILE A 565 10.10 -9.86 -14.44
C ILE A 565 9.71 -10.28 -13.01
N ASN A 566 9.14 -9.38 -12.19
CA ASN A 566 8.73 -9.69 -10.82
C ASN A 566 7.76 -10.89 -10.80
N PRO A 567 8.03 -11.95 -10.00
CA PRO A 567 7.17 -13.13 -9.96
C PRO A 567 5.71 -12.83 -9.57
N ALA A 568 5.48 -11.83 -8.72
CA ALA A 568 4.11 -11.45 -8.29
C ALA A 568 3.23 -10.91 -9.43
N LEU A 569 3.84 -10.44 -10.53
CA LEU A 569 3.12 -9.91 -11.70
C LEU A 569 2.90 -10.96 -12.80
N GLN A 570 3.62 -12.08 -12.76
CA GLN A 570 3.70 -13.01 -13.90
C GLN A 570 2.33 -13.53 -14.32
N TYR A 571 1.45 -13.88 -13.38
CA TYR A 571 0.12 -14.33 -13.73
C TYR A 571 -0.64 -13.36 -14.65
N CYS A 572 -0.61 -12.06 -14.33
CA CYS A 572 -1.32 -11.06 -15.11
C CYS A 572 -0.57 -10.66 -16.38
N VAL A 573 0.76 -10.66 -16.35
CA VAL A 573 1.61 -10.45 -17.54
C VAL A 573 1.41 -11.58 -18.55
N GLU A 574 1.41 -12.84 -18.11
CA GLU A 574 1.19 -14.00 -18.97
C GLU A 574 -0.23 -14.00 -19.55
N ASN A 575 -1.26 -13.63 -18.77
CA ASN A 575 -2.61 -13.46 -19.31
C ASN A 575 -2.69 -12.35 -20.38
N TYR A 576 -1.96 -11.24 -20.20
CA TYR A 576 -1.86 -10.18 -21.21
C TYR A 576 -1.21 -10.73 -22.49
N VAL A 577 -0.08 -11.41 -22.35
CA VAL A 577 0.66 -11.97 -23.51
C VAL A 577 -0.16 -13.05 -24.23
N ALA A 578 -0.88 -13.90 -23.49
CA ALA A 578 -1.79 -14.89 -24.07
C ALA A 578 -2.91 -14.22 -24.89
N GLN A 579 -3.48 -13.12 -24.38
CA GLN A 579 -4.46 -12.33 -25.12
C GLN A 579 -3.87 -11.70 -26.38
N GLU A 580 -2.67 -11.11 -26.28
CA GLU A 580 -1.97 -10.52 -27.43
C GLU A 580 -1.59 -11.56 -28.49
N PHE A 581 -1.12 -12.75 -28.11
CA PHE A 581 -0.90 -13.84 -29.05
C PHE A 581 -2.20 -14.31 -29.71
N GLY A 582 -3.33 -14.26 -29.00
CA GLY A 582 -4.63 -14.58 -29.58
C GLY A 582 -5.14 -13.52 -30.58
N GLN A 583 -4.81 -12.25 -30.39
CA GLN A 583 -5.28 -11.14 -31.24
C GLN A 583 -4.32 -10.82 -32.40
N ASN A 584 -3.01 -10.86 -32.13
CA ASN A 584 -1.94 -10.39 -33.02
C ASN A 584 -0.93 -11.50 -33.38
N GLY A 585 -1.24 -12.76 -33.10
CA GLY A 585 -0.33 -13.91 -33.27
C GLY A 585 0.25 -14.03 -34.69
N ASP A 586 -0.57 -13.85 -35.73
CA ASP A 586 -0.12 -13.97 -37.13
C ASP A 586 0.92 -12.90 -37.49
N ALA A 587 0.72 -11.67 -37.02
CA ALA A 587 1.67 -10.58 -37.23
C ALA A 587 3.00 -10.82 -36.50
N ILE A 588 2.92 -11.35 -35.27
CA ILE A 588 4.10 -11.70 -34.46
C ILE A 588 4.87 -12.86 -35.13
N SER A 589 4.18 -13.92 -35.55
CA SER A 589 4.79 -15.05 -36.27
C SER A 589 5.45 -14.58 -37.57
N SER A 590 4.76 -13.75 -38.35
CA SER A 590 5.32 -13.19 -39.59
C SER A 590 6.56 -12.34 -39.33
N ALA A 591 6.61 -11.60 -38.23
CA ALA A 591 7.79 -10.83 -37.84
C ALA A 591 8.96 -11.73 -37.44
N ILE A 592 8.70 -12.82 -36.70
CA ILE A 592 9.70 -13.84 -36.35
C ILE A 592 10.27 -14.51 -37.62
N ASP A 593 9.40 -14.86 -38.56
CA ASP A 593 9.83 -15.51 -39.81
C ASP A 593 10.61 -14.57 -40.72
N THR A 594 10.21 -13.29 -40.77
CA THR A 594 10.96 -12.24 -41.48
C THR A 594 12.35 -12.05 -40.85
N ALA A 595 12.43 -12.02 -39.51
CA ALA A 595 13.70 -11.90 -38.80
C ALA A 595 14.60 -13.13 -38.97
N GLY A 596 14.02 -14.33 -39.06
CA GLY A 596 14.75 -15.57 -39.34
C GLY A 596 15.30 -15.66 -40.76
N ALA A 597 14.84 -14.82 -41.69
CA ALA A 597 15.30 -14.77 -43.08
C ALA A 597 16.37 -13.69 -43.33
N LEU A 598 16.83 -12.99 -42.30
CA LEU A 598 17.84 -11.94 -42.42
C LEU A 598 19.21 -12.54 -42.79
N ASP A 599 19.98 -11.81 -43.59
CA ASP A 599 21.35 -12.19 -43.92
C ASP A 599 22.27 -11.88 -42.73
N LEU A 600 22.84 -12.94 -42.14
CA LEU A 600 23.75 -12.87 -40.99
C LEU A 600 25.17 -13.33 -41.36
N SER A 601 25.46 -13.57 -42.64
CA SER A 601 26.71 -14.25 -43.05
C SER A 601 27.97 -13.45 -42.73
N TYR A 602 27.83 -12.13 -42.58
CA TYR A 602 28.91 -11.18 -42.30
C TYR A 602 29.06 -10.86 -40.80
N LEU A 603 28.18 -11.37 -39.94
CA LEU A 603 28.31 -11.20 -38.50
C LEU A 603 29.31 -12.22 -37.90
N PRO A 604 29.93 -11.90 -36.76
CA PRO A 604 30.66 -12.88 -35.97
C PRO A 604 29.83 -14.14 -35.68
N ARG A 605 30.43 -15.33 -35.78
CA ARG A 605 29.73 -16.62 -35.64
C ARG A 605 28.94 -16.76 -34.35
N GLY A 606 29.45 -16.22 -33.23
CA GLY A 606 28.76 -16.22 -31.94
C GLY A 606 27.44 -15.44 -32.01
N LEU A 607 27.50 -14.17 -32.44
CA LEU A 607 26.31 -13.30 -32.56
C LEU A 607 25.27 -13.86 -33.55
N ALA A 608 25.72 -14.38 -34.70
CA ALA A 608 24.81 -14.98 -35.67
C ALA A 608 24.11 -16.23 -35.12
N ARG A 609 24.85 -17.09 -34.41
CA ARG A 609 24.28 -18.29 -33.76
C ARG A 609 23.29 -17.90 -32.67
N ASP A 610 23.68 -17.00 -31.76
CA ASP A 610 22.88 -16.64 -30.60
C ASP A 610 21.59 -15.92 -31.03
N PHE A 611 21.63 -15.09 -32.09
CA PHE A 611 20.42 -14.52 -32.69
C PHE A 611 19.52 -15.58 -33.34
N THR A 612 20.10 -16.51 -34.10
CA THR A 612 19.33 -17.60 -34.75
C THR A 612 18.66 -18.49 -33.70
N GLU A 613 19.38 -18.86 -32.64
CA GLU A 613 18.82 -19.58 -31.48
C GLU A 613 17.69 -18.77 -30.83
N GLY A 614 17.86 -17.45 -30.69
CA GLY A 614 16.83 -16.54 -30.19
C GLY A 614 15.54 -16.56 -31.03
N ILE A 615 15.64 -16.61 -32.36
CA ILE A 615 14.49 -16.73 -33.28
C ILE A 615 13.76 -18.07 -33.08
N GLU A 616 14.47 -19.19 -32.96
CA GLU A 616 13.85 -20.48 -32.69
C GLU A 616 13.16 -20.50 -31.33
N LYS A 617 13.77 -19.88 -30.30
CA LYS A 617 13.15 -19.70 -28.98
C LYS A 617 11.91 -18.81 -29.04
N ALA A 618 11.89 -17.79 -29.88
CA ALA A 618 10.71 -16.96 -30.11
C ALA A 618 9.54 -17.80 -30.65
N ARG A 619 9.77 -18.66 -31.66
CA ARG A 619 8.75 -19.60 -32.16
C ARG A 619 8.29 -20.58 -31.08
N GLN A 620 9.24 -21.14 -30.33
CA GLN A 620 8.97 -22.06 -29.22
C GLN A 620 8.09 -21.39 -28.15
N SER A 621 8.29 -20.10 -27.86
CA SER A 621 7.54 -19.40 -26.82
C SER A 621 6.03 -19.31 -27.10
N MET A 622 5.64 -19.17 -28.38
CA MET A 622 4.24 -19.15 -28.77
C MET A 622 3.57 -20.52 -28.56
N GLN A 623 4.29 -21.61 -28.86
CA GLN A 623 3.81 -22.97 -28.61
C GLN A 623 3.66 -23.26 -27.12
N LEU A 624 4.65 -22.85 -26.31
CA LEU A 624 4.60 -22.98 -24.86
C LEU A 624 3.45 -22.18 -24.24
N MET A 625 3.11 -21.00 -24.78
CA MET A 625 1.95 -20.25 -24.29
C MET A 625 0.62 -20.94 -24.59
N GLN A 626 0.49 -21.58 -25.76
CA GLN A 626 -0.69 -22.40 -26.07
C GLN A 626 -0.79 -23.60 -25.12
N GLU A 627 0.34 -24.24 -24.78
CA GLU A 627 0.39 -25.30 -23.79
C GLU A 627 -0.02 -24.81 -22.40
N ILE A 628 0.43 -23.62 -21.98
CA ILE A 628 0.04 -22.99 -20.71
C ILE A 628 -1.47 -22.73 -20.66
N GLU A 629 -2.08 -22.20 -21.73
CA GLU A 629 -3.53 -21.98 -21.77
C GLU A 629 -4.31 -23.30 -21.78
N ALA A 630 -3.81 -24.35 -22.42
CA ALA A 630 -4.41 -25.69 -22.35
C ALA A 630 -4.31 -26.28 -20.92
N LEU A 631 -3.16 -26.15 -20.26
CA LEU A 631 -2.96 -26.58 -18.87
C LEU A 631 -3.84 -25.81 -17.88
N LYS A 632 -4.06 -24.52 -18.12
CA LYS A 632 -4.99 -23.69 -17.33
C LYS A 632 -6.43 -24.19 -17.41
N VAL A 633 -6.87 -24.70 -18.57
CA VAL A 633 -8.18 -25.36 -18.70
C VAL A 633 -8.19 -26.67 -17.92
N GLN A 634 -7.17 -27.52 -18.08
CA GLN A 634 -7.05 -28.79 -17.34
C GLN A 634 -7.03 -28.60 -15.83
N LEU A 635 -6.32 -27.58 -15.33
CA LEU A 635 -6.29 -27.22 -13.91
C LEU A 635 -7.69 -26.81 -13.41
N ARG A 636 -8.44 -26.02 -14.17
CA ARG A 636 -9.79 -25.60 -13.79
C ARG A 636 -10.76 -26.79 -13.75
N GLU A 637 -10.69 -27.67 -14.73
CA GLU A 637 -11.54 -28.87 -14.80
C GLU A 637 -11.17 -29.87 -13.69
N GLY A 638 -9.87 -30.14 -13.51
CA GLY A 638 -9.37 -31.01 -12.44
C GLY A 638 -9.66 -30.48 -11.03
N ALA A 639 -9.67 -29.14 -10.86
CA ALA A 639 -10.00 -28.52 -9.58
C ALA A 639 -11.44 -28.78 -9.14
N VAL A 640 -12.39 -29.03 -10.04
CA VAL A 640 -13.80 -29.30 -9.69
C VAL A 640 -13.91 -30.60 -8.87
N ALA A 641 -13.20 -31.66 -9.27
CA ALA A 641 -13.18 -32.93 -8.57
C ALA A 641 -12.20 -32.95 -7.38
N TYR A 642 -11.04 -32.30 -7.52
CA TYR A 642 -10.01 -32.29 -6.49
C TYR A 642 -10.40 -31.45 -5.26
N ARG A 643 -11.05 -30.31 -5.46
CA ARG A 643 -11.30 -29.33 -4.38
C ARG A 643 -12.12 -29.90 -3.20
N PRO A 644 -13.25 -30.60 -3.39
CA PRO A 644 -14.01 -31.13 -2.25
C PRO A 644 -13.21 -32.14 -1.41
N GLU A 645 -12.50 -33.07 -2.06
CA GLU A 645 -11.63 -34.03 -1.35
C GLU A 645 -10.46 -33.32 -0.67
N HIS A 646 -9.82 -32.37 -1.36
CA HIS A 646 -8.74 -31.56 -0.82
C HIS A 646 -9.16 -30.81 0.45
N THR A 647 -10.25 -30.04 0.40
CA THR A 647 -10.74 -29.28 1.55
C THR A 647 -11.10 -30.21 2.72
N PHE A 648 -11.68 -31.37 2.45
CA PHE A 648 -12.01 -32.36 3.48
C PHE A 648 -10.76 -32.95 4.15
N VAL A 649 -9.79 -33.44 3.36
CA VAL A 649 -8.55 -34.03 3.88
C VAL A 649 -7.70 -32.98 4.59
N ARG A 650 -7.58 -31.77 4.05
CA ARG A 650 -6.86 -30.67 4.72
C ARG A 650 -7.52 -30.25 6.03
N GLY A 651 -8.84 -30.32 6.12
CA GLY A 651 -9.56 -30.14 7.38
C GLY A 651 -9.13 -31.16 8.43
N LEU A 652 -9.15 -32.45 8.07
CA LEU A 652 -8.72 -33.54 8.96
C LEU A 652 -7.24 -33.42 9.37
N GLU A 653 -6.35 -33.11 8.43
CA GLU A 653 -4.92 -32.89 8.71
C GLU A 653 -4.68 -31.64 9.57
N SER A 654 -5.48 -30.58 9.39
CA SER A 654 -5.44 -29.40 10.26
C SER A 654 -5.84 -29.76 11.69
N ASP A 655 -6.92 -30.52 11.87
CA ASP A 655 -7.36 -30.96 13.20
C ASP A 655 -6.35 -31.93 13.84
N ALA A 656 -5.76 -32.85 13.06
CA ALA A 656 -4.68 -33.71 13.52
C ALA A 656 -3.44 -32.91 13.97
N ARG A 657 -3.06 -31.85 13.25
CA ARG A 657 -1.94 -30.96 13.63
C ARG A 657 -2.21 -30.17 14.92
N ARG A 658 -3.46 -29.77 15.17
CA ARG A 658 -3.84 -29.14 16.45
C ARG A 658 -3.67 -30.12 17.61
N ILE A 659 -4.03 -31.38 17.38
CA ILE A 659 -3.79 -32.45 18.36
C ILE A 659 -2.29 -32.62 18.57
N ASP A 660 -1.47 -32.66 17.52
CA ASP A 660 0.00 -32.77 17.64
C ASP A 660 0.61 -31.64 18.48
N THR A 661 0.18 -30.41 18.25
CA THR A 661 0.64 -29.25 19.04
C THR A 661 0.29 -29.43 20.53
N THR A 662 -0.88 -30.00 20.81
CA THR A 662 -1.32 -30.29 22.19
C THR A 662 -0.56 -31.46 22.79
N LEU A 663 -0.28 -32.50 22.00
CA LEU A 663 0.53 -33.66 22.39
C LEU A 663 1.95 -33.23 22.74
N ASP A 664 2.56 -32.36 21.93
CA ASP A 664 3.90 -31.81 22.18
C ASP A 664 3.96 -31.05 23.51
N ASP A 665 2.95 -30.21 23.82
CA ASP A 665 2.86 -29.52 25.11
C ASP A 665 2.68 -30.49 26.28
N LEU A 666 1.79 -31.48 26.15
CA LEU A 666 1.56 -32.49 27.18
C LEU A 666 2.82 -33.34 27.44
N ASN A 667 3.48 -33.80 26.38
CA ASN A 667 4.72 -34.56 26.46
C ASN A 667 5.85 -33.74 27.09
N LEU A 668 5.92 -32.44 26.77
CA LEU A 668 6.87 -31.53 27.37
C LEU A 668 6.59 -31.33 28.87
N ARG A 669 5.32 -31.22 29.29
CA ARG A 669 4.94 -31.18 30.72
C ARG A 669 5.31 -32.47 31.46
N ILE A 670 5.02 -33.64 30.87
CA ILE A 670 5.39 -34.94 31.42
C ILE A 670 6.91 -35.03 31.59
N SER A 671 7.68 -34.67 30.54
CA SER A 671 9.15 -34.72 30.56
C SER A 671 9.77 -33.82 31.63
N ARG A 672 9.09 -32.71 31.98
CA ARG A 672 9.52 -31.75 32.99
C ARG A 672 8.96 -32.04 34.39
N GLY A 673 8.16 -33.10 34.55
CA GLY A 673 7.57 -33.49 35.83
C GLY A 673 6.48 -32.55 36.33
N PHE A 674 5.80 -31.82 35.45
CA PHE A 674 4.71 -30.92 35.81
C PHE A 674 3.35 -31.64 35.77
N GLY A 675 2.69 -31.75 36.92
CA GLY A 675 1.34 -32.30 37.03
C GLY A 675 1.29 -33.79 37.38
N ASP A 676 0.09 -34.36 37.31
CA ASP A 676 -0.14 -35.80 37.54
C ASP A 676 0.20 -36.59 36.27
N SER A 677 1.32 -37.31 36.31
CA SER A 677 1.86 -38.05 35.15
C SER A 677 0.90 -39.12 34.62
N GLU A 678 0.12 -39.80 35.48
CA GLU A 678 -0.83 -40.83 35.01
C GLU A 678 -2.01 -40.20 34.29
N ALA A 679 -2.56 -39.11 34.83
CA ALA A 679 -3.65 -38.38 34.21
C ALA A 679 -3.24 -37.71 32.89
N LEU A 680 -2.00 -37.19 32.82
CA LEU A 680 -1.44 -36.61 31.60
C LEU A 680 -1.20 -37.68 30.53
N GLN A 681 -0.65 -38.83 30.90
CA GLN A 681 -0.43 -39.95 29.97
C GLN A 681 -1.76 -40.48 29.42
N ALA A 682 -2.78 -40.66 30.27
CA ALA A 682 -4.11 -41.06 29.81
C ALA A 682 -4.74 -40.07 28.82
N ARG A 683 -4.44 -38.77 28.97
CA ARG A 683 -4.88 -37.73 28.03
C ARG A 683 -4.10 -37.78 26.71
N VAL A 684 -2.79 -38.04 26.77
CA VAL A 684 -1.95 -38.30 25.58
C VAL A 684 -2.52 -39.48 24.80
N ASP A 685 -2.73 -40.62 25.44
CA ASP A 685 -3.24 -41.84 24.78
C ASP A 685 -4.61 -41.59 24.12
N ARG A 686 -5.50 -40.84 24.79
CA ARG A 686 -6.80 -40.46 24.22
C ARG A 686 -6.65 -39.57 22.98
N LEU A 687 -5.79 -38.57 23.04
CA LEU A 687 -5.56 -37.64 21.93
C LEU A 687 -4.88 -38.34 20.75
N GLU A 688 -3.95 -39.27 20.99
CA GLU A 688 -3.36 -40.11 19.96
C GLU A 688 -4.43 -40.99 19.29
N ALA A 689 -5.34 -41.58 20.06
CA ALA A 689 -6.46 -42.35 19.51
C ALA A 689 -7.42 -41.47 18.68
N GLU A 690 -7.72 -40.25 19.14
CA GLU A 690 -8.55 -39.28 18.41
C GLU A 690 -7.89 -38.84 17.10
N LYS A 691 -6.58 -38.54 17.13
CA LYS A 691 -5.78 -38.25 15.93
C LYS A 691 -5.82 -39.41 14.95
N ALA A 692 -5.61 -40.64 15.42
CA ALA A 692 -5.65 -41.83 14.57
C ALA A 692 -7.04 -42.01 13.94
N ALA A 693 -8.11 -41.77 14.69
CA ALA A 693 -9.49 -41.83 14.20
C ALA A 693 -9.82 -40.74 13.17
N LEU A 694 -9.24 -39.55 13.30
CA LEU A 694 -9.36 -38.47 12.29
C LEU A 694 -8.64 -38.85 10.99
N LEU A 695 -7.39 -39.30 11.08
CA LEU A 695 -6.60 -39.68 9.90
C LEU A 695 -7.17 -40.91 9.19
N ALA A 696 -7.85 -41.81 9.91
CA ALA A 696 -8.54 -42.96 9.32
C ALA A 696 -9.77 -42.56 8.48
N GLN A 697 -10.29 -41.34 8.59
CA GLN A 697 -11.39 -40.83 7.76
C GLN A 697 -10.93 -40.34 6.38
N ILE A 698 -9.62 -40.26 6.13
CA ILE A 698 -9.08 -39.87 4.83
C ILE A 698 -9.52 -40.90 3.77
N PRO A 699 -10.18 -40.48 2.67
CA PRO A 699 -10.62 -41.40 1.63
C PRO A 699 -9.45 -42.17 1.00
N GLU A 700 -9.65 -43.45 0.68
CA GLU A 700 -8.65 -44.25 -0.04
C GLU A 700 -8.32 -43.68 -1.44
N SER A 701 -9.26 -42.93 -2.04
CA SER A 701 -9.06 -42.22 -3.32
C SER A 701 -8.05 -41.09 -3.23
N TRP A 702 -7.83 -40.50 -2.04
CA TRP A 702 -7.06 -39.28 -1.85
C TRP A 702 -5.67 -39.32 -2.48
N ALA A 703 -4.92 -40.40 -2.25
CA ALA A 703 -3.56 -40.52 -2.77
C ALA A 703 -3.53 -40.53 -4.31
N ALA A 704 -4.54 -41.12 -4.95
CA ALA A 704 -4.67 -41.14 -6.40
C ALA A 704 -5.09 -39.76 -6.94
N THR A 705 -6.12 -39.14 -6.34
CA THR A 705 -6.62 -37.81 -6.74
C THR A 705 -5.54 -36.74 -6.58
N GLN A 706 -4.81 -36.74 -5.45
CA GLN A 706 -3.70 -35.82 -5.19
C GLN A 706 -2.55 -36.02 -6.17
N ALA A 707 -2.19 -37.27 -6.49
CA ALA A 707 -1.14 -37.56 -7.45
C ALA A 707 -1.50 -37.14 -8.88
N GLU A 708 -2.77 -37.28 -9.28
CA GLU A 708 -3.26 -36.85 -10.58
C GLU A 708 -3.23 -35.32 -10.71
N TYR A 709 -3.85 -34.60 -9.77
CA TYR A 709 -3.85 -33.14 -9.79
C TYR A 709 -2.45 -32.55 -9.60
N GLY A 710 -1.62 -33.19 -8.78
CA GLY A 710 -0.21 -32.83 -8.57
C GLY A 710 0.64 -32.94 -9.84
N LYS A 711 0.38 -33.92 -10.72
CA LYS A 711 1.06 -34.03 -12.02
C LYS A 711 0.72 -32.84 -12.93
N ILE A 712 -0.55 -32.45 -12.99
CA ILE A 712 -0.99 -31.30 -13.81
C ILE A 712 -0.34 -30.01 -13.28
N THR A 713 -0.38 -29.80 -11.97
CA THR A 713 0.21 -28.63 -11.31
C THR A 713 1.73 -28.56 -11.49
N ALA A 714 2.43 -29.69 -11.32
CA ALA A 714 3.87 -29.76 -11.56
C ALA A 714 4.23 -29.51 -13.02
N ASN A 715 3.40 -29.98 -13.96
CA ASN A 715 3.58 -29.70 -15.38
C ASN A 715 3.37 -28.22 -15.70
N ASP A 716 2.30 -27.58 -15.20
CA ASP A 716 2.07 -26.13 -15.36
C ASP A 716 3.25 -25.31 -14.82
N ARG A 717 3.73 -25.60 -13.60
CA ARG A 717 4.89 -24.92 -13.01
C ARG A 717 6.14 -25.08 -13.88
N ARG A 718 6.40 -26.29 -14.38
CA ARG A 718 7.55 -26.59 -15.25
C ARG A 718 7.43 -25.85 -16.58
N THR A 719 6.27 -25.88 -17.22
CA THR A 719 6.01 -25.25 -18.52
C THR A 719 6.08 -23.73 -18.40
N ARG A 720 5.55 -23.11 -17.34
CA ARG A 720 5.73 -21.67 -17.06
C ARG A 720 7.19 -21.31 -16.86
N SER A 721 7.93 -22.05 -16.02
CA SER A 721 9.36 -21.81 -15.81
C SER A 721 10.18 -21.97 -17.11
N LEU A 722 9.81 -22.93 -17.97
CA LEU A 722 10.41 -23.10 -19.29
C LEU A 722 10.06 -21.93 -20.22
N TYR A 723 8.80 -21.52 -20.28
CA TYR A 723 8.33 -20.38 -21.06
C TYR A 723 9.08 -19.11 -20.68
N GLN A 724 9.15 -18.81 -19.38
CA GLN A 724 9.82 -17.64 -18.83
C GLN A 724 11.31 -17.59 -19.23
N ARG A 725 12.04 -18.70 -19.10
CA ARG A 725 13.43 -18.79 -19.57
C ARG A 725 13.54 -18.67 -21.09
N THR A 726 12.59 -19.25 -21.82
CA THR A 726 12.57 -19.26 -23.29
C THR A 726 12.36 -17.86 -23.85
N VAL A 727 11.42 -17.07 -23.31
CA VAL A 727 11.21 -15.69 -23.75
C VAL A 727 12.39 -14.80 -23.39
N ASP A 728 13.00 -15.02 -22.23
CA ASP A 728 14.18 -14.27 -21.82
C ASP A 728 15.38 -14.57 -22.77
N GLN A 729 15.57 -15.84 -23.14
CA GLN A 729 16.58 -16.27 -24.13
C GLN A 729 16.26 -15.85 -25.57
N ALA A 730 14.98 -15.66 -25.90
CA ALA A 730 14.57 -15.22 -27.24
C ALA A 730 14.84 -13.72 -27.47
N TYR A 731 14.62 -12.89 -26.45
CA TYR A 731 14.71 -11.43 -26.58
C TYR A 731 16.13 -10.89 -26.36
N GLN A 732 16.88 -11.45 -25.40
CA GLN A 732 18.19 -10.94 -24.99
C GLN A 732 19.21 -10.82 -26.16
N PRO A 733 19.41 -11.85 -27.01
CA PRO A 733 20.41 -11.78 -28.09
C PRO A 733 20.11 -10.67 -29.11
N MET A 734 18.82 -10.41 -29.37
CA MET A 734 18.41 -9.33 -30.28
C MET A 734 18.72 -7.95 -29.68
N VAL A 735 18.49 -7.76 -28.38
CA VAL A 735 18.80 -6.49 -27.69
C VAL A 735 20.31 -6.23 -27.70
N GLU A 736 21.11 -7.25 -27.40
CA GLU A 736 22.57 -7.18 -27.43
C GLU A 736 23.08 -6.84 -28.83
N LEU A 737 22.64 -7.58 -29.85
CA LEU A 737 23.03 -7.33 -31.24
C LEU A 737 22.68 -5.90 -31.69
N LYS A 738 21.48 -5.42 -31.35
CA LYS A 738 21.05 -4.04 -31.66
C LYS A 738 21.93 -3.00 -30.99
N GLN A 739 22.32 -3.20 -29.73
CA GLN A 739 23.21 -2.28 -29.00
C GLN A 739 24.63 -2.27 -29.58
N ILE A 740 25.16 -3.44 -29.94
CA ILE A 740 26.50 -3.58 -30.55
C ILE A 740 26.56 -2.87 -31.91
N ILE A 741 25.52 -3.04 -32.75
CA ILE A 741 25.41 -2.38 -34.05
C ILE A 741 25.24 -0.87 -33.90
N ALA A 742 24.39 -0.40 -32.98
CA ALA A 742 24.19 1.03 -32.72
C ALA A 742 25.45 1.72 -32.18
N GLY A 743 26.41 0.97 -31.63
CA GLY A 743 27.71 1.47 -31.19
C GLY A 743 28.76 1.65 -32.29
N ALA A 744 28.40 1.49 -33.57
CA ALA A 744 29.34 1.57 -34.70
C ALA A 744 30.11 2.91 -34.77
N GLU A 745 29.43 4.05 -34.59
CA GLU A 745 30.08 5.37 -34.58
C GLU A 745 31.06 5.52 -33.40
N GLY A 746 30.67 5.03 -32.22
CA GLY A 746 31.53 5.03 -31.02
C GLY A 746 32.79 4.20 -31.22
N LEU A 747 32.66 3.03 -31.87
CA LEU A 747 33.79 2.18 -32.23
C LEU A 747 34.71 2.87 -33.26
N ALA A 748 34.14 3.52 -34.27
CA ALA A 748 34.92 4.24 -35.28
C ALA A 748 35.74 5.40 -34.67
N ALA A 749 35.22 6.05 -33.61
CA ALA A 749 35.94 7.09 -32.88
C ALA A 749 37.17 6.58 -32.12
N LEU A 750 37.26 5.26 -31.83
CA LEU A 750 38.40 4.64 -31.16
C LEU A 750 39.59 4.39 -32.10
N LYS A 751 39.40 4.49 -33.41
CA LYS A 751 40.46 4.26 -34.39
C LYS A 751 41.66 5.19 -34.21
N ALA A 752 41.42 6.50 -34.16
CA ALA A 752 42.49 7.48 -33.99
C ALA A 752 43.29 7.31 -32.69
N PRO A 753 42.67 7.15 -31.50
CA PRO A 753 43.42 6.95 -30.26
C PRO A 753 44.16 5.60 -30.20
N ILE A 754 43.60 4.52 -30.77
CA ILE A 754 44.30 3.22 -30.84
C ILE A 754 45.47 3.29 -31.81
N ASP A 755 45.28 3.87 -33.01
CA ASP A 755 46.36 4.06 -33.98
C ASP A 755 47.50 4.94 -33.41
N ALA A 756 47.16 5.94 -32.59
CA ALA A 756 48.14 6.74 -31.86
C ALA A 756 48.88 5.94 -30.78
N LEU A 757 48.18 5.06 -30.04
CA LEU A 757 48.83 4.17 -29.07
C LEU A 757 49.82 3.23 -29.75
N VAL A 758 49.46 2.64 -30.89
CA VAL A 758 50.37 1.75 -31.65
C VAL A 758 51.59 2.50 -32.16
N ALA A 759 51.42 3.73 -32.63
CA ALA A 759 52.54 4.56 -33.10
C ALA A 759 53.49 4.97 -31.97
N ASP A 760 52.95 5.28 -30.79
CA ASP A 760 53.72 5.81 -29.66
C ASP A 760 54.29 4.71 -28.73
N ALA A 761 53.73 3.49 -28.77
CA ALA A 761 54.09 2.38 -27.87
C ALA A 761 55.59 2.01 -27.84
N PRO A 762 56.34 1.97 -28.96
CA PRO A 762 57.76 1.59 -28.96
C PRO A 762 58.70 2.55 -28.22
N GLY A 763 58.25 3.77 -27.91
CA GLY A 763 59.07 4.83 -27.30
C GLY A 763 58.55 5.37 -25.97
N MET A 764 57.51 4.76 -25.39
CA MET A 764 56.81 5.28 -24.21
C MET A 764 57.44 4.81 -22.90
N ASP A 765 57.57 5.70 -21.92
CA ASP A 765 57.95 5.31 -20.55
C ASP A 765 56.77 4.64 -19.82
N ARG A 766 57.07 3.88 -18.75
CA ARG A 766 56.07 3.05 -18.05
C ARG A 766 54.92 3.86 -17.46
N ASP A 767 55.19 5.01 -16.86
CA ASP A 767 54.18 5.83 -16.19
C ASP A 767 53.24 6.49 -17.23
N THR A 768 53.81 6.93 -18.36
CA THR A 768 53.04 7.47 -19.49
C THR A 768 52.23 6.37 -20.21
N ALA A 769 52.79 5.17 -20.37
CA ALA A 769 52.09 4.03 -20.97
C ALA A 769 50.89 3.59 -20.12
N ASP A 770 51.06 3.44 -18.81
CA ASP A 770 49.97 3.07 -17.92
C ASP A 770 48.82 4.09 -17.95
N ALA A 771 49.12 5.39 -17.96
CA ALA A 771 48.12 6.45 -18.04
C ALA A 771 47.35 6.45 -19.38
N ARG A 772 48.04 6.39 -20.51
CA ARG A 772 47.41 6.47 -21.85
C ARG A 772 46.63 5.21 -22.22
N PHE A 773 47.15 4.02 -21.88
CA PHE A 773 46.41 2.78 -22.11
C PHE A 773 45.14 2.71 -21.25
N LYS A 774 45.20 3.11 -19.97
CA LYS A 774 44.00 3.17 -19.11
C LYS A 774 42.94 4.15 -19.64
N GLU A 775 43.37 5.27 -20.23
CA GLU A 775 42.45 6.22 -20.86
C GLU A 775 41.72 5.58 -22.05
N VAL A 776 42.45 4.93 -22.96
CA VAL A 776 41.85 4.28 -24.13
C VAL A 776 41.04 3.02 -23.74
N GLU A 777 41.51 2.22 -22.78
CA GLU A 777 40.74 1.10 -22.20
C GLU A 777 39.39 1.58 -21.62
N ARG A 778 39.37 2.76 -20.98
CA ARG A 778 38.13 3.37 -20.47
C ARG A 778 37.20 3.75 -21.62
N MET A 779 37.72 4.36 -22.67
CA MET A 779 36.93 4.72 -23.87
C MET A 779 36.39 3.47 -24.58
N VAL A 780 37.19 2.41 -24.69
CA VAL A 780 36.76 1.11 -25.26
C VAL A 780 35.70 0.46 -24.38
N GLY A 781 35.82 0.57 -23.06
CA GLY A 781 34.83 0.06 -22.10
C GLY A 781 33.47 0.74 -22.17
N GLU A 782 33.35 1.90 -22.83
CA GLU A 782 32.08 2.59 -23.08
C GLU A 782 31.36 2.06 -24.34
N VAL A 783 32.04 1.30 -25.20
CA VAL A 783 31.48 0.74 -26.45
C VAL A 783 30.96 -0.68 -26.23
N ALA A 784 29.67 -0.90 -26.53
CA ALA A 784 29.04 -2.20 -26.39
C ALA A 784 29.71 -3.28 -27.27
N GLY A 785 30.04 -4.42 -26.66
CA GLY A 785 30.66 -5.55 -27.35
C GLY A 785 32.16 -5.43 -27.63
N ALA A 786 32.85 -4.38 -27.16
CA ALA A 786 34.29 -4.18 -27.40
C ALA A 786 35.21 -4.81 -26.32
N ASN A 787 34.73 -5.84 -25.61
CA ASN A 787 35.46 -6.45 -24.49
C ASN A 787 36.76 -7.14 -24.93
N ASP A 788 36.73 -7.82 -26.07
CA ASP A 788 37.92 -8.52 -26.59
C ASP A 788 39.00 -7.52 -27.00
N LEU A 789 38.59 -6.39 -27.60
CA LEU A 789 39.49 -5.26 -27.91
C LEU A 789 40.10 -4.67 -26.62
N ARG A 790 39.30 -4.51 -25.56
CA ARG A 790 39.79 -4.05 -24.26
C ARG A 790 40.76 -5.05 -23.63
N SER A 791 40.53 -6.34 -23.78
CA SER A 791 41.44 -7.39 -23.28
C SER A 791 42.80 -7.28 -23.95
N LEU A 792 42.84 -7.21 -25.28
CA LEU A 792 44.08 -7.07 -26.05
C LEU A 792 44.87 -5.81 -25.67
N LEU A 793 44.19 -4.68 -25.45
CA LEU A 793 44.83 -3.44 -24.98
C LEU A 793 45.36 -3.56 -23.54
N SER A 794 44.63 -4.23 -22.65
CA SER A 794 45.08 -4.51 -21.28
C SER A 794 46.30 -5.44 -21.26
N ASP A 795 46.32 -6.46 -22.12
CA ASP A 795 47.43 -7.41 -22.21
C ASP A 795 48.67 -6.73 -22.82
N ALA A 796 48.51 -5.91 -23.85
CA ALA A 796 49.59 -5.04 -24.35
C ALA A 796 50.14 -4.09 -23.27
N ARG A 797 49.27 -3.46 -22.46
CA ARG A 797 49.69 -2.60 -21.34
C ARG A 797 50.51 -3.38 -20.31
N ARG A 798 50.09 -4.60 -19.96
CA ARG A 798 50.79 -5.46 -18.98
C ARG A 798 52.18 -5.84 -19.44
N GLU A 799 52.37 -6.14 -20.72
CA GLU A 799 53.67 -6.50 -21.27
C GLU A 799 54.66 -5.31 -21.24
N ILE A 800 54.17 -4.08 -21.41
CA ILE A 800 54.96 -2.83 -21.34
C ILE A 800 55.30 -2.44 -19.88
N ASP A 801 54.35 -2.60 -18.96
CA ASP A 801 54.49 -2.25 -17.53
C ASP A 801 55.27 -3.30 -16.70
N SER A 802 55.56 -4.47 -17.28
CA SER A 802 56.21 -5.57 -16.55
C SER A 802 57.65 -5.23 -16.14
N ARG A 803 58.17 -5.92 -15.09
CA ARG A 803 59.56 -5.75 -14.63
C ARG A 803 60.59 -6.09 -15.72
N SER A 804 60.23 -6.94 -16.69
CA SER A 804 61.00 -7.35 -17.86
C SER A 804 60.14 -7.15 -19.13
N PRO A 805 60.07 -5.92 -19.68
CA PRO A 805 59.14 -5.59 -20.75
C PRO A 805 59.38 -6.42 -22.01
N ASP A 806 58.31 -7.02 -22.55
CA ASP A 806 58.34 -7.73 -23.83
C ASP A 806 57.69 -6.84 -24.91
N SER A 807 58.53 -6.03 -25.56
CA SER A 807 58.07 -5.11 -26.59
C SER A 807 57.59 -5.83 -27.85
N GLU A 808 57.96 -7.09 -28.08
CA GLU A 808 57.53 -7.85 -29.25
C GLU A 808 56.10 -8.36 -29.03
N GLN A 809 55.84 -8.99 -27.88
CA GLN A 809 54.51 -9.47 -27.50
C GLN A 809 53.49 -8.32 -27.34
N ALA A 810 53.93 -7.17 -26.79
CA ALA A 810 53.08 -5.98 -26.68
C ALA A 810 52.63 -5.45 -28.06
N MET A 811 53.54 -5.45 -29.05
CA MET A 811 53.25 -5.01 -30.41
C MET A 811 52.38 -6.02 -31.16
N GLU A 812 52.53 -7.31 -30.89
CA GLU A 812 51.65 -8.36 -31.43
C GLU A 812 50.20 -8.17 -30.95
N ASN A 813 49.99 -7.97 -29.64
CA ASN A 813 48.66 -7.70 -29.07
C ASN A 813 48.04 -6.40 -29.62
N LEU A 814 48.85 -5.35 -29.87
CA LEU A 814 48.40 -4.09 -30.47
C LEU A 814 48.04 -4.24 -31.96
N ALA A 815 48.80 -5.05 -32.70
CA ALA A 815 48.51 -5.35 -34.09
C ALA A 815 47.22 -6.18 -34.22
N GLU A 816 47.03 -7.18 -33.35
CA GLU A 816 45.80 -7.96 -33.25
C GLU A 816 44.60 -7.08 -32.87
N ALA A 817 44.80 -6.11 -31.95
CA ALA A 817 43.77 -5.12 -31.61
C ALA A 817 43.38 -4.22 -32.80
N GLN A 818 44.34 -3.78 -33.61
CA GLN A 818 44.07 -2.99 -34.81
C GLN A 818 43.34 -3.79 -35.89
N GLU A 819 43.73 -5.05 -36.10
CA GLU A 819 43.07 -5.96 -37.04
C GLU A 819 41.63 -6.25 -36.60
N LEU A 820 41.43 -6.56 -35.31
CA LEU A 820 40.11 -6.78 -34.72
C LEU A 820 39.23 -5.53 -34.86
N LEU A 821 39.76 -4.34 -34.55
CA LEU A 821 39.03 -3.09 -34.68
C LEU A 821 38.61 -2.82 -36.14
N ALA A 822 39.49 -3.04 -37.10
CA ALA A 822 39.19 -2.87 -38.52
C ALA A 822 38.10 -3.85 -38.98
N GLY A 823 38.19 -5.12 -38.57
CA GLY A 823 37.17 -6.14 -38.84
C GLY A 823 35.82 -5.78 -38.21
N GLU A 824 35.81 -5.31 -36.96
CA GLU A 824 34.59 -4.89 -36.27
C GLU A 824 33.92 -3.67 -36.91
N MET A 825 34.70 -2.68 -37.33
CA MET A 825 34.17 -1.49 -38.02
C MET A 825 33.50 -1.84 -39.35
N ASP A 826 34.08 -2.76 -40.12
CA ASP A 826 33.56 -3.17 -41.43
C ASP A 826 32.17 -3.81 -41.31
N TRP A 827 32.05 -4.86 -40.48
CA TRP A 827 30.76 -5.54 -40.33
C TRP A 827 29.72 -4.69 -39.60
N ARG A 828 30.09 -3.90 -38.57
CA ARG A 828 29.13 -3.07 -37.82
C ARG A 828 28.56 -1.94 -38.68
N SER A 829 29.38 -1.29 -39.50
CA SER A 829 28.93 -0.22 -40.41
C SER A 829 28.01 -0.73 -41.53
N ARG A 830 28.20 -1.98 -41.95
CA ARG A 830 27.29 -2.68 -42.87
C ARG A 830 26.00 -3.08 -42.16
N ALA A 831 26.10 -3.68 -40.98
CA ALA A 831 24.95 -4.08 -40.16
C ALA A 831 24.05 -2.90 -39.79
N GLU A 832 24.63 -1.72 -39.54
CA GLU A 832 23.88 -0.50 -39.24
C GLU A 832 22.97 -0.08 -40.41
N ARG A 833 23.43 -0.26 -41.65
CA ARG A 833 22.66 0.09 -42.86
C ARG A 833 21.66 -0.98 -43.27
N GLU A 834 22.05 -2.25 -43.20
CA GLU A 834 21.30 -3.37 -43.77
C GLU A 834 20.43 -4.09 -42.73
N LEU A 835 20.89 -4.22 -41.49
CA LEU A 835 20.29 -5.09 -40.47
C LEU A 835 19.53 -4.31 -39.39
N LEU A 836 20.04 -3.16 -38.97
CA LEU A 836 19.46 -2.37 -37.87
C LEU A 836 17.99 -1.98 -38.11
N PRO A 837 17.54 -1.54 -39.30
CA PRO A 837 16.13 -1.23 -39.54
C PRO A 837 15.23 -2.46 -39.37
N ALA A 838 15.68 -3.63 -39.83
CA ALA A 838 14.93 -4.88 -39.70
C ALA A 838 14.88 -5.35 -38.24
N LEU A 839 15.98 -5.24 -37.49
CA LEU A 839 16.02 -5.54 -36.06
C LEU A 839 15.11 -4.61 -35.25
N GLN A 840 15.01 -3.33 -35.62
CA GLN A 840 14.09 -2.39 -34.98
C GLN A 840 12.63 -2.75 -35.26
N ALA A 841 12.29 -3.15 -36.49
CA ALA A 841 10.95 -3.62 -36.83
C ALA A 841 10.59 -4.90 -36.06
N TYR A 842 11.53 -5.85 -35.95
CA TYR A 842 11.36 -7.06 -35.17
C TYR A 842 11.19 -6.77 -33.67
N ASP A 843 12.06 -5.93 -33.08
CA ASP A 843 11.95 -5.47 -31.70
C ASP A 843 10.57 -4.87 -31.43
N LEU A 844 10.10 -3.94 -32.27
CA LEU A 844 8.77 -3.33 -32.11
C LEU A 844 7.63 -4.36 -32.12
N ALA A 845 7.74 -5.42 -32.91
CA ALA A 845 6.72 -6.47 -32.99
C ALA A 845 6.69 -7.37 -31.73
N ILE A 846 7.84 -7.69 -31.16
CA ILE A 846 7.93 -8.68 -30.05
C ILE A 846 8.12 -8.07 -28.67
N LYS A 847 8.52 -6.79 -28.58
CA LYS A 847 8.81 -6.09 -27.31
C LYS A 847 7.62 -6.05 -26.35
N GLY A 848 6.40 -5.96 -26.88
CA GLY A 848 5.16 -5.97 -26.10
C GLY A 848 4.71 -7.35 -25.63
N THR A 849 5.33 -8.43 -26.11
CA THR A 849 4.95 -9.81 -25.80
C THR A 849 6.14 -10.61 -25.27
N ILE A 850 6.96 -11.17 -26.16
CA ILE A 850 8.15 -11.97 -25.81
C ILE A 850 9.16 -11.14 -25.02
N GLY A 851 9.39 -9.89 -25.41
CA GLY A 851 10.32 -8.98 -24.74
C GLY A 851 9.77 -8.27 -23.51
N LEU A 852 8.52 -8.52 -23.12
CA LEU A 852 7.83 -7.75 -22.09
C LEU A 852 8.50 -7.88 -20.71
N ARG A 853 8.95 -9.09 -20.36
CA ARG A 853 9.58 -9.38 -19.05
C ARG A 853 10.88 -8.61 -18.83
N GLN A 854 11.66 -8.40 -19.89
CA GLN A 854 12.94 -7.70 -19.84
C GLN A 854 12.83 -6.18 -19.92
N GLN A 855 11.61 -5.63 -20.04
CA GLN A 855 11.44 -4.19 -20.01
C GLN A 855 11.77 -3.65 -18.60
N PRO A 856 12.34 -2.45 -18.48
CA PRO A 856 12.61 -1.85 -17.17
C PRO A 856 11.32 -1.59 -16.38
N ARG A 857 10.20 -1.33 -17.08
CA ARG A 857 8.87 -1.10 -16.52
C ARG A 857 7.80 -1.49 -17.53
N LEU A 858 6.58 -1.72 -17.06
CA LEU A 858 5.41 -1.91 -17.93
C LEU A 858 5.08 -0.60 -18.68
N PRO A 859 4.99 -0.62 -20.02
CA PRO A 859 4.26 0.39 -20.79
C PRO A 859 2.88 0.68 -20.21
N ARG A 860 2.42 1.93 -20.36
CA ARG A 860 1.18 2.40 -19.72
C ARG A 860 -0.04 1.52 -20.02
N GLU A 861 -0.21 1.06 -21.25
CA GLU A 861 -1.35 0.22 -21.64
C GLU A 861 -1.31 -1.14 -20.94
N GLN A 862 -0.15 -1.79 -20.94
CA GLN A 862 0.10 -3.05 -20.25
C GLN A 862 -0.04 -2.91 -18.73
N ALA A 863 0.46 -1.82 -18.15
CA ALA A 863 0.31 -1.50 -16.74
C ALA A 863 -1.16 -1.38 -16.33
N LEU A 864 -2.02 -0.78 -17.18
CA LEU A 864 -3.46 -0.67 -16.92
C LEU A 864 -4.17 -2.02 -16.96
N PHE A 865 -3.80 -2.90 -17.90
CA PHE A 865 -4.32 -4.26 -17.96
C PHE A 865 -3.90 -5.07 -16.73
N VAL A 866 -2.60 -5.06 -16.41
CA VAL A 866 -2.05 -5.79 -15.25
C VAL A 866 -2.69 -5.27 -13.97
N ALA A 867 -2.86 -3.95 -13.81
CA ALA A 867 -3.54 -3.36 -12.65
C ALA A 867 -4.99 -3.84 -12.50
N SER A 868 -5.73 -3.95 -13.60
CA SER A 868 -7.10 -4.49 -13.59
C SER A 868 -7.10 -5.95 -13.17
N CYS A 869 -6.24 -6.77 -13.78
CA CYS A 869 -6.12 -8.20 -13.47
C CYS A 869 -5.72 -8.46 -12.00
N SER A 870 -4.77 -7.72 -11.46
CA SER A 870 -4.29 -7.87 -10.09
C SER A 870 -5.24 -7.33 -9.03
N SER A 871 -6.24 -6.51 -9.42
CA SER A 871 -7.20 -5.93 -8.48
C SER A 871 -8.26 -6.92 -7.99
N VAL A 872 -8.39 -8.07 -8.65
CA VAL A 872 -9.37 -9.12 -8.34
C VAL A 872 -8.74 -10.15 -7.40
N HIS A 873 -9.47 -10.49 -6.34
CA HIS A 873 -9.08 -11.57 -5.42
C HIS A 873 -9.15 -12.93 -6.13
N ARG A 874 -8.16 -13.79 -5.87
CA ARG A 874 -8.03 -15.11 -6.50
C ARG A 874 -7.85 -16.16 -5.44
N ASP A 875 -8.63 -17.23 -5.55
CA ASP A 875 -8.48 -18.39 -4.69
C ASP A 875 -7.21 -19.15 -5.04
N ILE A 876 -6.32 -19.28 -4.05
CA ILE A 876 -5.04 -20.00 -4.14
C ILE A 876 -4.98 -21.19 -3.16
N SER A 877 -6.10 -21.55 -2.52
CA SER A 877 -6.20 -22.59 -1.49
C SER A 877 -5.70 -23.96 -1.91
N LEU A 878 -5.77 -24.31 -3.19
CA LEU A 878 -5.29 -25.61 -3.67
C LEU A 878 -3.75 -25.77 -3.64
N ASN A 879 -3.01 -24.69 -3.32
CA ASN A 879 -1.56 -24.70 -3.15
C ASN A 879 -1.13 -24.82 -1.66
N PHE A 880 -2.10 -24.82 -0.74
CA PHE A 880 -1.93 -24.88 0.72
C PHE A 880 -2.73 -26.05 1.28
#